data_AF-A0A261TUS9-F1
#
_entry.id   AF-A0A261TUS9-F1
#
_cell.length_a   1.000
_cell.length_b   1.000
_cell.length_c   1.000
_cell.angle_alpha   90.00
_cell.angle_beta   90.00
_cell.angle_gamma   90.00
#
_symmetry.space_group_name_H-M   'P 1'
#
loop_
_entity.id
_entity.type
_entity.pdbx_description
1 polymer ?
#
loop_
_entity_poly.entity_id
_entity_poly.type
_entity_poly.pdbx_seq_one_letter_code
_entity_poly.pdbx_strand_id
1 'polypeptide(L)'
;MHSKFQPSPNLSPINGSQDLALRLNAQTPAPESDALRALKTNDAVALKALIDRGSLNVADGLFDNGQNCLHAAIKLGSISIALYLAQTSHALPGDLINSRDSTGHTPLMYAIDTPTDNVELADALINAGASDDRTHMLMYAAAKGHTKTAERLISAGAAASDALRMVIQDNCMSDVTKAGAVKLLRSLGADASDALVMAITKSRMPETRAMRAPEWAGPLSWTDPPSAMDYTAADDDLRALRTLSLLGAKGSDALTSAVIGDKTGLSKRLILGGADVTTALINLVKDARDNADQLARKLLFIEKGTQRKHAVPSGRMMTVLMLSLAKSKNTSAMTALSKAVNVRTLVWDELLNHETIYAVRAVIASLKKPEKIVNDYALERDLSTTTKFLNAGVKMFTSPGACHYWGHRTHKDRLPEAKLLIAAGVPWSALPKEHTSLSTGDAQRQLILNKQTNNRIQSSPPDKRMELLLSAAEREDVVDVALVLDKGVDRIAALQKLSQDRNLRGIRTLIKGGMSATEAFIDRVKATDMNTAQDLAKAISSLRKPVATLALIELLARGDEDTARTIIPAFTDGVQALIEATLSHDRNLAKRLIALGADGPTALLNLIQTNNYETAGRLVAWGVDIHTTLMLTYREIDSIGTSVQKKAIAAVRSALIISGADSSIALLRAADSNNLFAARRVMRADVSTGEKALLQLIAMPVGTKTRATLTFLQLSGVQIDEVMMMWAEEGKTSQLKGLIASGVPTVGPLMDLCKKRDRLSAQTLISAGADYITAMRTLQISNETEAITVLGLALTYARDRAKTAH
;
A
#
# COMPACT_ATOMS: atom_id res chain seq x y z
N MET A 1 -19.81 36.49 -51.42
CA MET A 1 -19.35 36.63 -52.82
C MET A 1 -20.04 35.58 -53.66
N HIS A 2 -20.97 36.00 -54.53
CA HIS A 2 -21.71 35.16 -55.46
C HIS A 2 -20.91 34.90 -56.74
N SER A 3 -20.93 33.67 -57.27
CA SER A 3 -20.54 33.32 -58.64
C SER A 3 -21.12 31.93 -58.94
N LYS A 4 -22.38 31.81 -59.38
CA LYS A 4 -22.89 31.83 -60.78
C LYS A 4 -22.31 30.72 -61.69
N PHE A 5 -23.20 29.76 -61.92
CA PHE A 5 -23.27 28.78 -63.01
C PHE A 5 -23.09 29.39 -64.42
N GLN A 6 -22.46 28.62 -65.30
CA GLN A 6 -22.73 28.63 -66.74
C GLN A 6 -22.91 27.19 -67.25
N PRO A 7 -23.91 26.90 -68.10
CA PRO A 7 -24.11 25.61 -68.74
C PRO A 7 -23.52 25.58 -70.17
N SER A 8 -23.18 24.39 -70.64
CA SER A 8 -22.82 24.08 -72.04
C SER A 8 -23.79 23.05 -72.63
N PRO A 9 -23.89 22.95 -73.97
CA PRO A 9 -25.17 22.73 -74.66
C PRO A 9 -25.46 21.29 -75.10
N ASN A 10 -26.74 21.10 -75.45
CA ASN A 10 -27.37 19.97 -76.11
C ASN A 10 -26.53 19.26 -77.18
N LEU A 11 -26.55 17.92 -77.14
CA LEU A 11 -26.35 17.03 -78.28
C LEU A 11 -27.61 16.16 -78.47
N SER A 12 -28.09 16.14 -79.71
CA SER A 12 -29.23 15.39 -80.22
C SER A 12 -28.95 13.88 -80.38
N PRO A 13 -30.00 13.05 -80.54
CA PRO A 13 -29.91 11.59 -80.45
C PRO A 13 -29.64 10.96 -81.82
N ILE A 14 -28.78 9.93 -81.86
CA ILE A 14 -28.74 8.98 -82.98
C ILE A 14 -28.78 7.57 -82.40
N ASN A 15 -29.92 6.92 -82.63
CA ASN A 15 -30.10 5.48 -82.52
C ASN A 15 -29.26 4.77 -83.58
N GLY A 16 -28.45 3.81 -83.14
CA GLY A 16 -27.64 2.91 -83.95
C GLY A 16 -27.54 1.57 -83.26
N SER A 17 -28.58 0.77 -83.46
CA SER A 17 -28.91 -0.53 -82.89
C SER A 17 -27.83 -1.61 -83.03
N GLN A 18 -27.66 -2.36 -81.93
CA GLN A 18 -27.79 -3.84 -81.86
C GLN A 18 -26.62 -4.80 -82.11
N ASP A 19 -25.38 -4.38 -82.41
CA ASP A 19 -24.29 -5.37 -82.68
C ASP A 19 -23.11 -5.39 -81.67
N LEU A 20 -23.34 -4.89 -80.45
CA LEU A 20 -22.34 -4.86 -79.36
C LEU A 20 -22.77 -5.59 -78.07
N ALA A 21 -23.98 -6.14 -78.03
CA ALA A 21 -24.55 -6.74 -76.81
C ALA A 21 -24.07 -8.18 -76.51
N LEU A 22 -23.24 -8.80 -77.38
CA LEU A 22 -22.77 -10.19 -77.20
C LEU A 22 -21.24 -10.32 -76.99
N ARG A 23 -20.51 -9.22 -76.82
CA ARG A 23 -19.03 -9.26 -76.56
C ARG A 23 -18.56 -8.56 -75.29
N LEU A 24 -19.46 -8.13 -74.41
CA LEU A 24 -19.12 -7.30 -73.24
C LEU A 24 -19.23 -7.96 -71.86
N ASN A 25 -19.38 -9.29 -71.76
CA ASN A 25 -19.63 -9.97 -70.46
C ASN A 25 -18.53 -10.93 -69.97
N ALA A 26 -17.28 -10.71 -70.37
CA ALA A 26 -16.12 -11.31 -69.71
C ALA A 26 -15.11 -10.22 -69.32
N GLN A 27 -15.56 -9.14 -68.68
CA GLN A 27 -14.67 -8.34 -67.86
C GLN A 27 -14.28 -9.22 -66.67
N THR A 28 -13.07 -9.74 -66.71
CA THR A 28 -12.43 -10.33 -65.53
C THR A 28 -12.64 -9.37 -64.36
N PRO A 29 -13.16 -9.84 -63.20
CA PRO A 29 -13.39 -8.98 -62.05
C PRO A 29 -12.11 -8.19 -61.77
N ALA A 30 -12.27 -6.90 -61.53
CA ALA A 30 -11.12 -6.05 -61.22
C ALA A 30 -10.33 -6.69 -60.07
N PRO A 31 -8.98 -6.75 -60.14
CA PRO A 31 -8.14 -7.42 -59.13
C PRO A 31 -8.42 -6.95 -57.69
N GLU A 32 -8.92 -5.73 -57.51
CA GLU A 32 -9.39 -5.17 -56.25
C GLU A 32 -10.58 -5.94 -55.64
N SER A 33 -11.54 -6.38 -56.48
CA SER A 33 -12.68 -7.19 -56.07
C SER A 33 -12.25 -8.55 -55.55
N ASP A 34 -11.25 -9.15 -56.19
CA ASP A 34 -10.69 -10.44 -55.80
C ASP A 34 -9.87 -10.35 -54.50
N ALA A 35 -9.07 -9.29 -54.35
CA ALA A 35 -8.34 -9.02 -53.11
C ALA A 35 -9.29 -8.76 -51.94
N LEU A 36 -10.32 -7.93 -52.13
CA LEU A 36 -11.33 -7.67 -51.10
C LEU A 36 -12.11 -8.93 -50.71
N ARG A 37 -12.40 -9.81 -51.67
CA ARG A 37 -13.02 -11.11 -51.41
C ARG A 37 -12.10 -12.02 -50.59
N ALA A 38 -10.81 -12.11 -50.94
CA ALA A 38 -9.83 -12.88 -50.17
C ALA A 38 -9.71 -12.34 -48.74
N LEU A 39 -9.67 -11.02 -48.56
CA LEU A 39 -9.67 -10.38 -47.25
C LEU A 39 -10.93 -10.72 -46.45
N LYS A 40 -12.12 -10.52 -47.01
CA LYS A 40 -13.41 -10.81 -46.32
C LYS A 40 -13.57 -12.28 -45.93
N THR A 41 -12.96 -13.19 -46.68
CA THR A 41 -12.99 -14.64 -46.40
C THR A 41 -11.79 -15.13 -45.59
N ASN A 42 -10.84 -14.24 -45.26
CA ASN A 42 -9.56 -14.56 -44.62
C ASN A 42 -8.76 -15.67 -45.33
N ASP A 43 -8.83 -15.71 -46.66
CA ASP A 43 -8.14 -16.70 -47.50
C ASP A 43 -6.73 -16.21 -47.89
N ALA A 44 -5.76 -16.56 -47.05
CA ALA A 44 -4.35 -16.20 -47.26
C ALA A 44 -3.73 -16.86 -48.51
N VAL A 45 -4.25 -18.02 -48.96
CA VAL A 45 -3.76 -18.72 -50.14
C VAL A 45 -4.19 -17.98 -51.41
N ALA A 46 -5.46 -17.58 -51.46
CA ALA A 46 -5.98 -16.77 -52.56
C ALA A 46 -5.26 -15.42 -52.64
N LEU A 47 -5.03 -14.75 -51.51
CA LEU A 47 -4.29 -13.49 -51.50
C LEU A 47 -2.84 -13.67 -51.97
N LYS A 48 -2.14 -14.70 -51.48
CA LYS A 48 -0.78 -15.00 -51.92
C LYS A 48 -0.71 -15.23 -53.43
N ALA A 49 -1.66 -15.97 -54.00
CA ALA A 49 -1.71 -16.20 -55.44
C ALA A 49 -1.91 -14.90 -56.24
N LEU A 50 -2.61 -13.91 -55.70
CA LEU A 50 -2.75 -12.58 -56.32
C LEU A 50 -1.44 -11.79 -56.27
N ILE A 51 -0.71 -11.86 -55.16
CA ILE A 51 0.60 -11.21 -54.98
C ILE A 51 1.64 -11.84 -55.91
N ASP A 52 1.73 -13.18 -55.94
CA ASP A 52 2.72 -13.91 -56.74
C ASP A 52 2.54 -13.68 -58.26
N ARG A 53 1.30 -13.40 -58.70
CA ARG A 53 0.99 -13.05 -60.10
C ARG A 53 1.27 -11.58 -60.43
N GLY A 54 1.69 -10.77 -59.45
CA GLY A 54 1.80 -9.32 -59.61
C GLY A 54 0.47 -8.61 -59.86
N SER A 55 -0.66 -9.29 -59.58
CA SER A 55 -2.01 -8.74 -59.81
C SER A 55 -2.45 -7.80 -58.69
N LEU A 56 -1.75 -7.81 -57.55
CA LEU A 56 -2.00 -6.93 -56.41
C LEU A 56 -0.68 -6.32 -55.93
N ASN A 57 -0.58 -4.99 -55.97
CA ASN A 57 0.47 -4.28 -55.25
C ASN A 57 0.00 -4.03 -53.82
N VAL A 58 0.60 -4.72 -52.85
CA VAL A 58 0.20 -4.65 -51.43
C VAL A 58 0.52 -3.33 -50.75
N ALA A 59 1.49 -2.58 -51.28
CA ALA A 59 1.97 -1.32 -50.69
C ALA A 59 1.29 -0.08 -51.27
N ASP A 60 0.84 -0.13 -52.53
CA ASP A 60 0.03 0.96 -53.09
C ASP A 60 -1.35 0.91 -52.42
N GLY A 61 -1.75 2.03 -51.79
CA GLY A 61 -3.01 2.14 -51.08
C GLY A 61 -4.21 1.95 -52.01
N LEU A 62 -4.70 0.72 -52.10
CA LEU A 62 -5.79 0.30 -52.99
C LEU A 62 -7.16 0.28 -52.29
N PHE A 63 -7.22 0.63 -51.01
CA PHE A 63 -8.47 0.63 -50.24
C PHE A 63 -8.86 2.04 -49.79
N ASP A 64 -10.13 2.20 -49.45
CA ASP A 64 -10.68 3.46 -48.95
C ASP A 64 -9.78 4.08 -47.87
N ASN A 65 -9.60 5.41 -47.95
CA ASN A 65 -8.79 6.20 -47.02
C ASN A 65 -7.29 5.89 -47.08
N GLY A 66 -6.76 5.47 -48.23
CA GLY A 66 -5.32 5.23 -48.39
C GLY A 66 -4.80 4.05 -47.57
N GLN A 67 -5.69 3.12 -47.22
CA GLN A 67 -5.33 1.91 -46.50
C GLN A 67 -4.56 0.95 -47.42
N ASN A 68 -3.43 0.45 -46.95
CA ASN A 68 -2.73 -0.66 -47.62
C ASN A 68 -3.44 -2.00 -47.34
N CYS A 69 -2.96 -3.09 -47.97
CA CYS A 69 -3.56 -4.41 -47.79
C CYS A 69 -3.54 -4.93 -46.34
N LEU A 70 -2.51 -4.56 -45.57
CA LEU A 70 -2.37 -4.95 -44.17
C LEU A 70 -3.35 -4.20 -43.25
N HIS A 71 -3.59 -2.90 -43.46
CA HIS A 71 -4.65 -2.15 -42.76
C HIS A 71 -6.02 -2.80 -42.96
N ALA A 72 -6.35 -3.10 -44.22
CA ALA A 72 -7.63 -3.71 -44.59
C ALA A 72 -7.78 -5.11 -43.95
N ALA A 73 -6.73 -5.93 -43.97
CA ALA A 73 -6.74 -7.25 -43.33
C ALA A 73 -7.03 -7.17 -41.83
N ILE A 74 -6.38 -6.25 -41.11
CA ILE A 74 -6.57 -6.10 -39.66
C ILE A 74 -7.98 -5.57 -39.36
N LYS A 75 -8.43 -4.55 -40.08
CA LYS A 75 -9.76 -3.93 -39.91
C LYS A 75 -10.90 -4.91 -40.19
N LEU A 76 -10.73 -5.83 -41.13
CA LEU A 76 -11.71 -6.87 -41.45
C LEU A 76 -11.63 -8.10 -40.52
N GLY A 77 -10.65 -8.15 -39.62
CA GLY A 77 -10.44 -9.30 -38.73
C GLY A 77 -9.79 -10.51 -39.42
N SER A 78 -9.16 -10.30 -40.58
CA SER A 78 -8.49 -11.33 -41.38
C SER A 78 -7.09 -11.63 -40.83
N ILE A 79 -7.05 -12.18 -39.61
CA ILE A 79 -5.81 -12.35 -38.82
C ILE A 79 -4.78 -13.20 -39.56
N SER A 80 -5.19 -14.27 -40.25
CA SER A 80 -4.27 -15.16 -40.99
C SER A 80 -3.57 -14.43 -42.12
N ILE A 81 -4.31 -13.57 -42.84
CA ILE A 81 -3.74 -12.70 -43.87
C ILE A 81 -2.82 -11.66 -43.24
N ALA A 82 -3.24 -11.01 -42.16
CA ALA A 82 -2.45 -9.97 -41.51
C ALA A 82 -1.11 -10.52 -40.98
N LEU A 83 -1.12 -11.70 -40.36
CA LEU A 83 0.09 -12.41 -39.93
C LEU A 83 1.00 -12.77 -41.10
N TYR A 84 0.44 -13.31 -42.18
CA TYR A 84 1.20 -13.63 -43.39
C TYR A 84 1.89 -12.40 -43.97
N LEU A 85 1.15 -11.29 -44.13
CA LEU A 85 1.66 -10.02 -44.64
C LEU A 85 2.73 -9.41 -43.71
N ALA A 86 2.53 -9.46 -42.40
CA ALA A 86 3.51 -8.96 -41.43
C ALA A 86 4.83 -9.78 -41.48
N GLN A 87 4.73 -11.11 -41.52
CA GLN A 87 5.90 -12.01 -41.54
C GLN A 87 6.68 -11.93 -42.85
N THR A 88 6.02 -11.68 -43.98
CA THR A 88 6.66 -11.59 -45.31
C THR A 88 7.02 -10.17 -45.73
N SER A 89 6.75 -9.17 -44.89
CA SER A 89 6.96 -7.75 -45.17
C SER A 89 8.36 -7.39 -45.66
N HIS A 90 9.41 -8.06 -45.15
CA HIS A 90 10.80 -7.86 -45.56
C HIS A 90 11.07 -8.24 -47.04
N ALA A 91 10.23 -9.10 -47.63
CA ALA A 91 10.32 -9.52 -49.03
C ALA A 91 9.35 -8.75 -49.94
N LEU A 92 8.43 -7.97 -49.37
CA LEU A 92 7.44 -7.20 -50.11
C LEU A 92 7.98 -5.77 -50.38
N PRO A 93 7.70 -5.19 -51.56
CA PRO A 93 8.09 -3.81 -51.84
C PRO A 93 7.28 -2.82 -50.98
N GLY A 94 7.93 -1.76 -50.50
CA GLY A 94 7.31 -0.67 -49.74
C GLY A 94 7.26 -0.88 -48.22
N ASP A 95 7.06 0.21 -47.47
CA ASP A 95 6.98 0.17 -45.99
C ASP A 95 5.56 -0.18 -45.53
N LEU A 96 5.16 -1.44 -45.76
CA LEU A 96 3.82 -1.93 -45.41
C LEU A 96 3.53 -1.79 -43.91
N ILE A 97 4.56 -1.98 -43.08
CA ILE A 97 4.46 -2.08 -41.62
C ILE A 97 4.24 -0.71 -40.96
N ASN A 98 4.92 0.33 -41.45
CA ASN A 98 4.82 1.68 -40.87
C ASN A 98 4.10 2.70 -41.77
N SER A 99 3.64 2.30 -42.95
CA SER A 99 2.79 3.19 -43.76
C SER A 99 1.58 3.64 -42.95
N ARG A 100 1.23 4.92 -43.10
CA ARG A 100 0.06 5.53 -42.48
C ARG A 100 -1.03 5.68 -43.51
N ASP A 101 -2.25 5.37 -43.13
CA ASP A 101 -3.42 5.66 -43.96
C ASP A 101 -3.73 7.18 -43.99
N SER A 102 -4.79 7.58 -44.68
CA SER A 102 -5.18 9.00 -44.79
C SER A 102 -5.64 9.61 -43.47
N THR A 103 -5.86 8.81 -42.43
CA THR A 103 -6.17 9.25 -41.07
C THR A 103 -4.93 9.29 -40.17
N GLY A 104 -3.78 8.87 -40.68
CA GLY A 104 -2.51 8.84 -39.95
C GLY A 104 -2.32 7.57 -39.13
N HIS A 105 -3.20 6.57 -39.24
CA HIS A 105 -3.09 5.32 -38.48
C HIS A 105 -2.17 4.33 -39.18
N THR A 106 -1.38 3.59 -38.41
CA THR A 106 -0.57 2.46 -38.89
C THR A 106 -1.30 1.13 -38.72
N PRO A 107 -0.82 0.05 -39.35
CA PRO A 107 -1.33 -1.29 -39.09
C PRO A 107 -1.28 -1.69 -37.61
N LEU A 108 -0.24 -1.29 -36.87
CA LEU A 108 -0.13 -1.57 -35.43
C LEU A 108 -1.22 -0.85 -34.63
N MET A 109 -1.57 0.40 -34.99
CA MET A 109 -2.69 1.12 -34.39
C MET A 109 -4.01 0.36 -34.58
N TYR A 110 -4.28 -0.12 -35.81
CA TYR A 110 -5.46 -0.93 -36.09
C TYR A 110 -5.48 -2.23 -35.29
N ALA A 111 -4.34 -2.90 -35.13
CA ALA A 111 -4.26 -4.16 -34.38
C ALA A 111 -4.64 -3.94 -32.91
N ILE A 112 -4.18 -2.83 -32.32
CA ILE A 112 -4.44 -2.46 -30.93
C ILE A 112 -5.88 -1.95 -30.73
N ASP A 113 -6.47 -1.27 -31.72
CA ASP A 113 -7.83 -0.72 -31.61
C ASP A 113 -8.93 -1.78 -31.71
N THR A 114 -8.59 -3.02 -32.07
CA THR A 114 -9.53 -4.14 -32.09
C THR A 114 -10.16 -4.40 -30.71
N PRO A 115 -11.34 -5.05 -30.61
CA PRO A 115 -11.97 -5.36 -29.33
C PRO A 115 -11.27 -6.45 -28.51
N THR A 116 -10.31 -7.17 -29.12
CA THR A 116 -9.66 -8.34 -28.53
C THR A 116 -8.15 -8.13 -28.45
N ASP A 117 -7.54 -8.59 -27.35
CA ASP A 117 -6.09 -8.50 -27.13
C ASP A 117 -5.32 -9.51 -28.00
N ASN A 118 -5.15 -9.20 -29.29
CA ASN A 118 -4.49 -10.04 -30.28
C ASN A 118 -2.96 -9.90 -30.22
N VAL A 119 -2.37 -10.47 -29.17
CA VAL A 119 -0.94 -10.42 -28.88
C VAL A 119 -0.07 -10.98 -30.01
N GLU A 120 -0.54 -12.01 -30.74
CA GLU A 120 0.23 -12.65 -31.81
C GLU A 120 0.42 -11.72 -33.00
N LEU A 121 -0.64 -11.00 -33.39
CA LEU A 121 -0.58 -10.00 -34.46
C LEU A 121 0.30 -8.81 -34.04
N ALA A 122 0.15 -8.33 -32.80
CA ALA A 122 1.00 -7.26 -32.29
C ALA A 122 2.49 -7.66 -32.27
N ASP A 123 2.81 -8.87 -31.80
CA ASP A 123 4.16 -9.43 -31.82
C ASP A 123 4.70 -9.53 -33.26
N ALA A 124 3.91 -10.03 -34.21
CA ALA A 124 4.31 -10.12 -35.60
C ALA A 124 4.63 -8.75 -36.21
N LEU A 125 3.82 -7.73 -35.94
CA LEU A 125 4.04 -6.36 -36.43
C LEU A 125 5.29 -5.72 -35.78
N ILE A 126 5.46 -5.87 -34.47
CA ILE A 126 6.65 -5.37 -33.74
C ILE A 126 7.92 -6.04 -34.27
N ASN A 127 7.91 -7.35 -34.45
CA ASN A 127 9.05 -8.12 -34.98
C ASN A 127 9.34 -7.79 -36.45
N ALA A 128 8.32 -7.43 -37.22
CA ALA A 128 8.45 -6.95 -38.59
C ALA A 128 9.01 -5.51 -38.68
N GLY A 129 9.30 -4.87 -37.54
CA GLY A 129 9.90 -3.54 -37.51
C GLY A 129 8.89 -2.40 -37.37
N ALA A 130 7.70 -2.64 -36.80
CA ALA A 130 6.82 -1.56 -36.41
C ALA A 130 7.52 -0.64 -35.39
N SER A 131 7.80 0.58 -35.80
CA SER A 131 8.59 1.57 -35.06
C SER A 131 7.80 2.82 -34.67
N ASP A 132 6.57 2.97 -35.17
CA ASP A 132 5.75 4.13 -34.87
C ASP A 132 5.46 4.23 -33.37
N ASP A 133 5.38 5.47 -32.86
CA ASP A 133 5.35 5.88 -31.44
C ASP A 133 4.81 4.81 -30.47
N ARG A 134 5.72 3.92 -30.03
CA ARG A 134 5.39 2.74 -29.21
C ARG A 134 4.76 3.15 -27.87
N THR A 135 5.07 4.35 -27.40
CA THR A 135 4.49 4.94 -26.20
C THR A 135 3.02 5.31 -26.41
N HIS A 136 2.67 5.92 -27.55
CA HIS A 136 1.27 6.10 -27.95
C HIS A 136 0.54 4.76 -28.07
N MET A 137 1.18 3.77 -28.67
CA MET A 137 0.59 2.43 -28.84
C MET A 137 0.29 1.79 -27.48
N LEU A 138 1.21 1.94 -26.53
CA LEU A 138 1.05 1.47 -25.17
C LEU A 138 -0.10 2.20 -24.45
N MET A 139 -0.27 3.51 -24.68
CA MET A 139 -1.42 4.28 -24.17
C MET A 139 -2.76 3.70 -24.68
N TYR A 140 -2.87 3.42 -25.98
CA TYR A 140 -4.08 2.83 -26.57
C TYR A 140 -4.34 1.41 -26.09
N ALA A 141 -3.30 0.55 -26.04
CA ALA A 141 -3.42 -0.81 -25.52
C ALA A 141 -3.91 -0.78 -24.06
N ALA A 142 -3.38 0.15 -23.26
CA ALA A 142 -3.81 0.33 -21.87
C ALA A 142 -5.28 0.79 -21.78
N ALA A 143 -5.70 1.75 -22.62
CA ALA A 143 -7.08 2.23 -22.69
C ALA A 143 -8.08 1.14 -23.09
N LYS A 144 -7.68 0.18 -23.93
CA LYS A 144 -8.50 -0.97 -24.32
C LYS A 144 -8.43 -2.14 -23.32
N GLY A 145 -7.54 -2.07 -22.33
CA GLY A 145 -7.32 -3.17 -21.38
C GLY A 145 -6.53 -4.35 -21.96
N HIS A 146 -5.82 -4.14 -23.08
CA HIS A 146 -5.01 -5.14 -23.77
C HIS A 146 -3.69 -5.38 -23.02
N THR A 147 -3.79 -6.14 -21.93
CA THR A 147 -2.70 -6.34 -20.96
C THR A 147 -1.49 -7.01 -21.60
N LYS A 148 -1.69 -8.07 -22.40
CA LYS A 148 -0.59 -8.81 -23.01
C LYS A 148 0.10 -7.97 -24.08
N THR A 149 -0.67 -7.28 -24.92
CA THR A 149 -0.09 -6.37 -25.92
C THR A 149 0.69 -5.23 -25.26
N ALA A 150 0.20 -4.67 -24.13
CA ALA A 150 0.93 -3.66 -23.38
C ALA A 150 2.28 -4.17 -22.83
N GLU A 151 2.33 -5.39 -22.27
CA GLU A 151 3.58 -6.04 -21.83
C GLU A 151 4.58 -6.20 -22.99
N ARG A 152 4.09 -6.58 -24.18
CA ARG A 152 4.91 -6.71 -25.40
C ARG A 152 5.47 -5.38 -25.86
N LEU A 153 4.66 -4.32 -25.86
CA LEU A 153 5.11 -2.98 -26.23
C LEU A 153 6.20 -2.46 -25.27
N ILE A 154 6.06 -2.70 -23.96
CA ILE A 154 7.11 -2.35 -22.97
C ILE A 154 8.38 -3.17 -23.21
N SER A 155 8.24 -4.47 -23.49
CA SER A 155 9.37 -5.34 -23.84
C SER A 155 10.08 -4.87 -25.12
N ALA A 156 9.34 -4.25 -26.03
CA ALA A 156 9.84 -3.59 -27.23
C ALA A 156 10.32 -2.14 -26.99
N GLY A 157 10.42 -1.68 -25.74
CA GLY A 157 10.99 -0.38 -25.38
C GLY A 157 10.01 0.79 -25.29
N ALA A 158 8.69 0.56 -25.24
CA ALA A 158 7.72 1.62 -24.95
C ALA A 158 7.92 2.18 -23.53
N ALA A 159 7.84 3.51 -23.37
CA ALA A 159 8.03 4.16 -22.07
C ALA A 159 6.70 4.22 -21.28
N ALA A 160 6.52 3.32 -20.32
CA ALA A 160 5.27 3.19 -19.56
C ALA A 160 4.88 4.47 -18.80
N SER A 161 5.85 5.21 -18.24
CA SER A 161 5.60 6.49 -17.55
C SER A 161 5.12 7.59 -18.50
N ASP A 162 5.64 7.62 -19.73
CA ASP A 162 5.19 8.57 -20.74
C ASP A 162 3.80 8.22 -21.25
N ALA A 163 3.50 6.94 -21.48
CA ALA A 163 2.16 6.51 -21.84
C ALA A 163 1.14 6.89 -20.75
N LEU A 164 1.51 6.73 -19.47
CA LEU A 164 0.66 7.11 -18.34
C LEU A 164 0.39 8.62 -18.32
N ARG A 165 1.42 9.42 -18.61
CA ARG A 165 1.33 10.87 -18.75
C ARG A 165 0.36 11.25 -19.87
N MET A 166 0.40 10.55 -21.00
CA MET A 166 -0.49 10.77 -22.15
C MET A 166 -1.95 10.40 -21.84
N VAL A 167 -2.21 9.29 -21.15
CA VAL A 167 -3.57 8.91 -20.69
C VAL A 167 -4.22 10.05 -19.90
N ILE A 168 -3.46 10.70 -19.02
CA ILE A 168 -3.95 11.80 -18.20
C ILE A 168 -4.18 13.09 -19.02
N GLN A 169 -3.33 13.33 -20.01
CA GLN A 169 -3.44 14.46 -20.94
C GLN A 169 -4.55 14.29 -21.97
N ASP A 170 -4.99 13.08 -22.27
CA ASP A 170 -6.05 12.84 -23.23
C ASP A 170 -7.38 13.40 -22.68
N ASN A 171 -8.09 14.23 -23.45
CA ASN A 171 -9.41 14.76 -23.11
C ASN A 171 -10.56 13.94 -23.70
N CYS A 172 -10.28 13.10 -24.67
CA CYS A 172 -11.23 12.28 -25.40
C CYS A 172 -11.53 10.96 -24.67
N MET A 173 -10.61 10.48 -23.82
CA MET A 173 -10.87 9.28 -23.00
C MET A 173 -11.87 9.56 -21.87
N SER A 174 -12.83 8.65 -21.70
CA SER A 174 -13.76 8.64 -20.56
C SER A 174 -13.01 8.39 -19.24
N ASP A 175 -13.56 8.87 -18.12
CA ASP A 175 -12.94 8.67 -16.79
C ASP A 175 -12.75 7.18 -16.44
N VAL A 176 -13.70 6.33 -16.85
CA VAL A 176 -13.62 4.87 -16.64
C VAL A 176 -12.46 4.28 -17.45
N THR A 177 -12.33 4.67 -18.72
CA THR A 177 -11.23 4.25 -19.61
C THR A 177 -9.88 4.70 -19.06
N LYS A 178 -9.78 5.98 -18.64
CA LYS A 178 -8.57 6.53 -18.03
C LYS A 178 -8.18 5.77 -16.77
N ALA A 179 -9.12 5.52 -15.87
CA ALA A 179 -8.85 4.77 -14.64
C ALA A 179 -8.34 3.35 -14.94
N GLY A 180 -8.94 2.67 -15.93
CA GLY A 180 -8.49 1.36 -16.40
C GLY A 180 -7.06 1.39 -16.95
N ALA A 181 -6.77 2.35 -17.83
CA ALA A 181 -5.44 2.53 -18.41
C ALA A 181 -4.37 2.88 -17.37
N VAL A 182 -4.65 3.81 -16.46
CA VAL A 182 -3.76 4.19 -15.36
C VAL A 182 -3.45 2.98 -14.49
N LYS A 183 -4.46 2.18 -14.15
CA LYS A 183 -4.29 0.96 -13.35
C LYS A 183 -3.37 -0.04 -14.05
N LEU A 184 -3.61 -0.31 -15.33
CA LEU A 184 -2.80 -1.22 -16.13
C LEU A 184 -1.35 -0.74 -16.24
N LEU A 185 -1.12 0.51 -16.65
CA LEU A 185 0.24 1.07 -16.80
C LEU A 185 1.03 1.07 -15.50
N ARG A 186 0.39 1.38 -14.36
CA ARG A 186 1.03 1.28 -13.04
C ARG A 186 1.40 -0.16 -12.68
N SER A 187 0.53 -1.12 -12.99
CA SER A 187 0.83 -2.55 -12.76
C SER A 187 2.02 -3.02 -13.59
N LEU A 188 2.28 -2.36 -14.72
CA LEU A 188 3.42 -2.59 -15.61
C LEU A 188 4.66 -1.75 -15.24
N GLY A 189 4.66 -1.07 -14.09
CA GLY A 189 5.82 -0.35 -13.58
C GLY A 189 5.94 1.13 -14.00
N ALA A 190 4.90 1.73 -14.60
CA ALA A 190 4.89 3.17 -14.88
C ALA A 190 5.04 4.00 -13.60
N ASP A 191 5.96 4.96 -13.61
CA ASP A 191 6.09 5.97 -12.56
C ASP A 191 4.96 7.00 -12.71
N ALA A 192 4.15 7.14 -11.67
CA ALA A 192 3.02 8.05 -11.67
C ALA A 192 3.41 9.51 -11.39
N SER A 193 4.65 9.79 -10.98
CA SER A 193 5.08 11.10 -10.48
C SER A 193 4.77 12.25 -11.46
N ASP A 194 5.25 12.16 -12.70
CA ASP A 194 5.06 13.20 -13.73
C ASP A 194 3.61 13.28 -14.22
N ALA A 195 2.98 12.12 -14.37
CA ALA A 195 1.59 12.02 -14.79
C ALA A 195 0.66 12.71 -13.76
N LEU A 196 0.96 12.55 -12.47
CA LEU A 196 0.27 13.23 -11.37
C LEU A 196 0.50 14.73 -11.41
N VAL A 197 1.74 15.23 -11.61
CA VAL A 197 2.00 16.67 -11.82
C VAL A 197 1.03 17.22 -12.86
N MET A 198 0.89 16.52 -13.99
CA MET A 198 0.06 16.97 -15.09
C MET A 198 -1.45 16.83 -14.87
N ALA A 199 -1.91 15.81 -14.15
CA ALA A 199 -3.31 15.72 -13.75
C ALA A 199 -3.73 16.94 -12.93
N ILE A 200 -2.84 17.35 -12.02
CA ILE A 200 -3.05 18.47 -11.09
C ILE A 200 -2.98 19.81 -11.81
N THR A 201 -2.08 19.99 -12.78
CA THR A 201 -2.05 21.23 -13.58
C THR A 201 -3.25 21.34 -14.51
N LYS A 202 -3.74 20.22 -15.05
CA LYS A 202 -4.85 20.17 -16.02
C LYS A 202 -6.23 20.35 -15.39
N SER A 203 -6.50 19.77 -14.21
CA SER A 203 -7.76 20.00 -13.48
C SER A 203 -8.00 21.49 -13.15
N ARG A 204 -6.94 22.30 -13.24
CA ARG A 204 -6.91 23.74 -13.02
C ARG A 204 -6.98 24.58 -14.29
N MET A 205 -7.13 24.00 -15.48
CA MET A 205 -7.50 24.78 -16.67
C MET A 205 -9.02 24.79 -16.84
N PRO A 206 -9.76 25.69 -16.18
CA PRO A 206 -11.07 26.04 -16.68
C PRO A 206 -10.85 26.75 -18.01
N GLU A 207 -11.42 26.24 -19.10
CA GLU A 207 -11.38 26.86 -20.42
C GLU A 207 -11.98 28.30 -20.45
N THR A 208 -12.37 28.89 -19.31
CA THR A 208 -13.00 30.22 -19.23
C THR A 208 -12.72 31.08 -17.99
N ARG A 209 -11.72 30.81 -17.12
CA ARG A 209 -11.43 31.73 -15.99
C ARG A 209 -10.28 32.68 -16.30
N ALA A 210 -10.66 33.85 -16.83
CA ALA A 210 -9.81 34.98 -17.16
C ALA A 210 -8.77 35.34 -16.08
N MET A 211 -7.54 35.58 -16.55
CA MET A 211 -6.58 36.58 -16.07
C MET A 211 -6.56 36.85 -14.55
N ARG A 212 -5.77 36.07 -13.81
CA ARG A 212 -4.83 36.55 -12.76
C ARG A 212 -4.03 35.35 -12.24
N ALA A 213 -2.87 35.11 -12.84
CA ALA A 213 -1.82 34.35 -12.18
C ALA A 213 -1.32 35.18 -10.97
N PRO A 214 -1.10 34.59 -9.78
CA PRO A 214 -0.60 35.32 -8.64
C PRO A 214 0.86 35.76 -8.85
N GLU A 215 1.19 37.00 -8.43
CA GLU A 215 2.47 37.73 -8.63
C GLU A 215 3.74 37.02 -8.11
N TRP A 216 3.64 35.87 -7.43
CA TRP A 216 4.82 35.11 -6.98
C TRP A 216 5.44 34.23 -8.06
N ALA A 217 4.79 34.09 -9.23
CA ALA A 217 5.35 33.42 -10.41
C ALA A 217 6.14 34.43 -11.26
N GLY A 218 7.33 34.83 -10.80
CA GLY A 218 8.33 35.46 -11.66
C GLY A 218 8.79 34.49 -12.77
N PRO A 219 9.57 34.95 -13.77
CA PRO A 219 10.03 34.13 -14.88
C PRO A 219 10.99 33.04 -14.36
N LEU A 220 10.43 31.88 -14.03
CA LEU A 220 11.17 30.71 -13.60
C LEU A 220 11.79 30.05 -14.83
N SER A 221 13.11 29.86 -14.82
CA SER A 221 13.77 28.96 -15.75
C SER A 221 13.31 27.54 -15.46
N TRP A 222 12.65 26.91 -16.43
CA TRP A 222 12.04 25.57 -16.36
C TRP A 222 13.05 24.41 -16.30
N THR A 223 14.23 24.60 -15.72
CA THR A 223 15.27 23.56 -15.70
C THR A 223 14.98 22.45 -14.69
N ASP A 224 14.14 22.70 -13.67
CA ASP A 224 13.63 21.70 -12.73
C ASP A 224 12.13 21.94 -12.47
N PRO A 225 11.21 21.18 -13.09
CA PRO A 225 9.78 21.34 -12.83
C PRO A 225 9.49 21.04 -11.34
N PRO A 226 8.70 21.89 -10.65
CA PRO A 226 8.30 21.63 -9.27
C PRO A 226 7.61 20.27 -9.14
N SER A 227 7.86 19.56 -8.04
CA SER A 227 7.26 18.25 -7.83
C SER A 227 5.72 18.35 -7.79
N ALA A 228 5.01 17.24 -8.09
CA ALA A 228 3.54 17.21 -8.00
C ALA A 228 3.03 17.65 -6.61
N MET A 229 3.82 17.35 -5.58
CA MET A 229 3.58 17.73 -4.20
C MET A 229 3.70 19.25 -3.98
N ASP A 230 4.66 19.93 -4.62
CA ASP A 230 4.80 21.39 -4.53
C ASP A 230 3.60 22.10 -5.16
N TYR A 231 3.16 21.63 -6.33
CA TYR A 231 1.99 22.17 -7.02
C TYR A 231 0.69 21.95 -6.25
N THR A 232 0.42 20.73 -5.79
CA THR A 232 -0.80 20.42 -5.00
C THR A 232 -0.83 21.14 -3.67
N ALA A 233 0.31 21.22 -2.98
CA ALA A 233 0.36 21.97 -1.73
C ALA A 233 0.26 23.48 -1.95
N ALA A 234 0.46 24.02 -3.15
CA ALA A 234 0.12 25.41 -3.44
C ALA A 234 -1.40 25.63 -3.57
N ASP A 235 -2.17 24.60 -3.95
CA ASP A 235 -3.62 24.65 -4.21
C ASP A 235 -4.51 24.42 -2.98
N ASP A 236 -3.93 24.01 -1.85
CA ASP A 236 -4.69 23.65 -0.65
C ASP A 236 -5.63 22.43 -0.83
N ASP A 237 -5.42 21.61 -1.88
CA ASP A 237 -6.11 20.34 -2.04
C ASP A 237 -5.43 19.25 -1.19
N LEU A 238 -5.83 19.19 0.08
CA LEU A 238 -5.37 18.16 1.02
C LEU A 238 -5.74 16.73 0.59
N ARG A 239 -6.79 16.53 -0.23
CA ARG A 239 -7.15 15.19 -0.70
C ARG A 239 -6.15 14.72 -1.75
N ALA A 240 -5.81 15.57 -2.70
CA ALA A 240 -4.78 15.27 -3.70
C ALA A 240 -3.44 14.96 -3.02
N LEU A 241 -2.99 15.78 -2.06
CA LEU A 241 -1.74 15.55 -1.34
C LEU A 241 -1.68 14.20 -0.62
N ARG A 242 -2.77 13.81 0.04
CA ARG A 242 -2.88 12.52 0.75
C ARG A 242 -2.82 11.35 -0.21
N THR A 243 -3.54 11.45 -1.32
CA THR A 243 -3.51 10.46 -2.39
C THR A 243 -2.10 10.34 -2.98
N LEU A 244 -1.46 11.45 -3.34
CA LEU A 244 -0.10 11.46 -3.87
C LEU A 244 0.88 10.77 -2.92
N SER A 245 0.82 11.13 -1.64
CA SER A 245 1.70 10.55 -0.60
C SER A 245 1.47 9.04 -0.46
N LEU A 246 0.20 8.59 -0.51
CA LEU A 246 -0.15 7.17 -0.45
C LEU A 246 0.25 6.40 -1.72
N LEU A 247 0.31 7.09 -2.87
CA LEU A 247 0.82 6.55 -4.14
C LEU A 247 2.35 6.51 -4.20
N GLY A 248 3.05 7.00 -3.17
CA GLY A 248 4.51 6.96 -3.05
C GLY A 248 5.22 8.26 -3.43
N ALA A 249 4.50 9.36 -3.64
CA ALA A 249 5.13 10.67 -3.83
C ALA A 249 5.93 11.07 -2.58
N LYS A 250 7.14 11.59 -2.78
CA LYS A 250 8.06 11.97 -1.71
C LYS A 250 7.69 13.35 -1.12
N GLY A 251 6.62 13.37 -0.32
CA GLY A 251 6.19 14.56 0.40
C GLY A 251 7.27 15.18 1.29
N SER A 252 8.17 14.35 1.83
CA SER A 252 9.29 14.75 2.67
C SER A 252 10.35 15.57 1.92
N ASP A 253 10.61 15.25 0.65
CA ASP A 253 11.53 16.03 -0.20
C ASP A 253 10.92 17.40 -0.53
N ALA A 254 9.65 17.42 -0.92
CA ALA A 254 8.90 18.67 -1.13
C ALA A 254 8.85 19.52 0.15
N LEU A 255 8.69 18.89 1.31
CA LEU A 255 8.67 19.55 2.61
C LEU A 255 10.04 20.14 2.95
N THR A 256 11.12 19.42 2.66
CA THR A 256 12.51 19.87 2.82
C THR A 256 12.75 21.12 1.97
N SER A 257 12.42 21.07 0.68
CA SER A 257 12.52 22.20 -0.25
C SER A 257 11.67 23.40 0.18
N ALA A 258 10.44 23.16 0.66
CA ALA A 258 9.56 24.20 1.17
C ALA A 258 10.14 24.91 2.40
N VAL A 259 10.74 24.17 3.33
CA VAL A 259 11.34 24.72 4.55
C VAL A 259 12.59 25.55 4.23
N ILE A 260 13.44 25.06 3.32
CA ILE A 260 14.63 25.76 2.81
C ILE A 260 14.21 27.08 2.13
N GLY A 261 13.17 27.04 1.28
CA GLY A 261 12.64 28.21 0.58
C GLY A 261 11.73 29.13 1.40
N ASP A 262 11.66 28.94 2.73
CA ASP A 262 10.79 29.71 3.64
C ASP A 262 9.30 29.76 3.30
N LYS A 263 8.79 28.70 2.67
CA LYS A 263 7.38 28.59 2.27
C LYS A 263 6.53 27.99 3.41
N THR A 264 6.42 28.70 4.54
CA THR A 264 5.72 28.20 5.75
C THR A 264 4.29 27.68 5.47
N GLY A 265 3.52 28.36 4.61
CA GLY A 265 2.17 27.91 4.23
C GLY A 265 2.16 26.58 3.47
N LEU A 266 3.14 26.40 2.55
CA LEU A 266 3.34 25.17 1.80
C LEU A 266 3.73 24.01 2.74
N SER A 267 4.69 24.26 3.63
CA SER A 267 5.12 23.27 4.64
C SER A 267 3.97 22.81 5.51
N LYS A 268 3.09 23.73 5.97
CA LYS A 268 1.90 23.37 6.76
C LYS A 268 0.99 22.40 6.00
N ARG A 269 0.74 22.68 4.72
CA ARG A 269 -0.15 21.87 3.87
C ARG A 269 0.46 20.51 3.53
N LEU A 270 1.77 20.45 3.28
CA LEU A 270 2.49 19.18 3.09
C LEU A 270 2.41 18.29 4.34
N ILE A 271 2.59 18.86 5.54
CA ILE A 271 2.43 18.10 6.80
C ILE A 271 0.98 17.62 6.99
N LEU A 272 -0.02 18.48 6.70
CA LEU A 272 -1.43 18.09 6.74
C LEU A 272 -1.80 17.05 5.65
N GLY A 273 -1.09 17.08 4.52
CA GLY A 273 -1.14 16.09 3.45
C GLY A 273 -0.50 14.75 3.80
N GLY A 274 0.27 14.70 4.90
CA GLY A 274 0.91 13.50 5.42
C GLY A 274 2.31 13.24 4.91
N ALA A 275 3.03 14.30 4.53
CA ALA A 275 4.48 14.24 4.33
C ALA A 275 5.19 13.77 5.60
N ASP A 276 6.20 12.90 5.44
CA ASP A 276 6.97 12.38 6.57
C ASP A 276 7.98 13.43 7.07
N VAL A 277 7.59 14.10 8.14
CA VAL A 277 8.41 15.10 8.84
C VAL A 277 9.74 14.50 9.32
N THR A 278 9.79 13.20 9.65
CA THR A 278 11.01 12.52 10.12
C THR A 278 12.03 12.49 9.01
N THR A 279 11.61 12.03 7.84
CA THR A 279 12.45 12.00 6.63
C THR A 279 12.90 13.40 6.24
N ALA A 280 11.98 14.37 6.26
CA ALA A 280 12.31 15.75 5.93
C ALA A 280 13.34 16.35 6.90
N LEU A 281 13.25 16.05 8.20
CA LEU A 281 14.26 16.45 9.18
C LEU A 281 15.62 15.80 8.91
N ILE A 282 15.65 14.51 8.54
CA ILE A 282 16.91 13.83 8.17
C ILE A 282 17.54 14.54 6.97
N ASN A 283 16.76 14.81 5.92
CA ASN A 283 17.24 15.43 4.69
C ASN A 283 17.72 16.86 4.95
N LEU A 284 16.94 17.68 5.66
CA LEU A 284 17.33 19.03 6.06
C LEU A 284 18.68 19.05 6.79
N VAL A 285 18.88 18.12 7.72
CA VAL A 285 20.09 18.10 8.53
C VAL A 285 21.30 17.54 7.76
N LYS A 286 21.08 16.67 6.76
CA LYS A 286 22.13 16.22 5.84
C LYS A 286 22.56 17.32 4.87
N ASP A 287 21.61 18.10 4.37
CA ASP A 287 21.84 19.05 3.28
C ASP A 287 22.28 20.43 3.77
N ALA A 288 21.69 20.94 4.87
CA ALA A 288 21.81 22.35 5.27
C ALA A 288 22.97 22.65 6.23
N ARG A 289 24.17 22.13 5.94
CA ARG A 289 25.36 22.08 6.83
C ARG A 289 25.48 23.19 7.88
N ASP A 290 25.37 24.47 7.49
CA ASP A 290 25.59 25.60 8.42
C ASP A 290 24.32 26.06 9.17
N ASN A 291 23.11 25.82 8.65
CA ASN A 291 21.84 26.32 9.19
C ASN A 291 20.86 25.21 9.62
N ALA A 292 21.33 23.96 9.72
CA ALA A 292 20.51 22.79 10.02
C ALA A 292 19.68 22.92 11.32
N ASP A 293 20.25 23.48 12.41
CA ASP A 293 19.52 23.70 13.68
C ASP A 293 18.33 24.66 13.47
N GLN A 294 18.55 25.78 12.77
CA GLN A 294 17.51 26.78 12.52
C GLN A 294 16.37 26.21 11.66
N LEU A 295 16.70 25.49 10.58
CA LEU A 295 15.71 24.87 9.70
C LEU A 295 14.95 23.72 10.41
N ALA A 296 15.65 22.91 11.22
CA ALA A 296 15.01 21.87 12.02
C ALA A 296 14.04 22.46 13.06
N ARG A 297 14.44 23.51 13.78
CA ARG A 297 13.54 24.22 14.72
C ARG A 297 12.32 24.78 14.02
N LYS A 298 12.51 25.36 12.84
CA LYS A 298 11.44 25.91 12.03
C LYS A 298 10.46 24.83 11.61
N LEU A 299 10.95 23.69 11.10
CA LEU A 299 10.08 22.57 10.72
C LEU A 299 9.30 22.02 11.93
N LEU A 300 9.97 21.81 13.07
CA LEU A 300 9.31 21.36 14.31
C LEU A 300 8.28 22.37 14.84
N PHE A 301 8.54 23.67 14.67
CA PHE A 301 7.59 24.72 15.01
C PHE A 301 6.36 24.69 14.10
N ILE A 302 6.57 24.52 12.79
CA ILE A 302 5.48 24.37 11.81
C ILE A 302 4.65 23.12 12.14
N GLU A 303 5.29 21.98 12.39
CA GLU A 303 4.64 20.72 12.76
C GLU A 303 3.76 20.91 14.00
N LYS A 304 4.31 21.49 15.08
CA LYS A 304 3.59 21.80 16.31
C LYS A 304 2.40 22.73 16.09
N GLY A 305 2.50 23.66 15.13
CA GLY A 305 1.41 24.54 14.74
C GLY A 305 0.33 23.84 13.90
N THR A 306 0.68 22.80 13.14
CA THR A 306 -0.26 22.04 12.30
C THR A 306 -0.99 20.92 13.03
N GLN A 307 -0.34 20.25 13.98
CA GLN A 307 -0.97 19.19 14.78
C GLN A 307 -1.97 19.85 15.76
N ARG A 308 -3.27 19.82 15.40
CA ARG A 308 -4.37 20.31 16.26
C ARG A 308 -4.29 19.65 17.63
N LYS A 309 -3.97 20.40 18.70
CA LYS A 309 -4.08 20.11 20.17
C LYS A 309 -3.78 18.70 20.73
N HIS A 310 -3.54 17.67 19.92
CA HIS A 310 -3.57 16.26 20.33
C HIS A 310 -2.33 15.46 19.92
N ALA A 311 -1.40 16.04 19.16
CA ALA A 311 -0.10 15.42 18.94
C ALA A 311 0.98 16.48 19.20
N VAL A 312 1.71 16.29 20.28
CA VAL A 312 3.10 16.75 20.37
C VAL A 312 3.87 15.82 19.42
N PRO A 313 4.89 16.28 18.66
CA PRO A 313 5.76 15.38 17.90
C PRO A 313 6.14 14.24 18.82
N SER A 314 5.68 13.03 18.49
CA SER A 314 5.74 11.95 19.48
C SER A 314 7.20 11.81 19.88
N GLY A 315 7.48 11.77 21.19
CA GLY A 315 8.86 11.56 21.67
C GLY A 315 9.54 10.37 20.99
N ARG A 316 8.72 9.42 20.56
CA ARG A 316 9.06 8.29 19.70
C ARG A 316 9.58 8.67 18.31
N MET A 317 8.91 9.54 17.56
CA MET A 317 9.37 10.02 16.25
C MET A 317 10.79 10.60 16.35
N MET A 318 11.03 11.43 17.37
CA MET A 318 12.36 11.99 17.60
C MET A 318 13.37 10.91 18.00
N THR A 319 12.96 9.90 18.75
CA THR A 319 13.83 8.77 19.11
C THR A 319 14.25 7.99 17.86
N VAL A 320 13.30 7.68 16.96
CA VAL A 320 13.59 7.02 15.68
C VAL A 320 14.54 7.85 14.83
N LEU A 321 14.34 9.17 14.78
CA LEU A 321 15.23 10.11 14.10
C LEU A 321 16.66 10.03 14.65
N MET A 322 16.80 10.14 15.98
CA MET A 322 18.09 10.07 16.66
C MET A 322 18.77 8.71 16.45
N LEU A 323 18.03 7.61 16.46
CA LEU A 323 18.55 6.27 16.19
C LEU A 323 19.03 6.11 14.74
N SER A 324 18.29 6.66 13.77
CA SER A 324 18.70 6.65 12.35
C SER A 324 20.00 7.43 12.14
N LEU A 325 20.13 8.60 12.78
CA LEU A 325 21.35 9.40 12.74
C LEU A 325 22.51 8.74 13.50
N ALA A 326 22.22 8.07 14.61
CA ALA A 326 23.20 7.28 15.34
C ALA A 326 23.72 6.14 14.46
N LYS A 327 22.85 5.33 13.83
CA LYS A 327 23.26 4.25 12.91
C LYS A 327 24.16 4.76 11.76
N SER A 328 23.91 5.96 11.25
CA SER A 328 24.75 6.61 10.23
C SER A 328 25.97 7.37 10.78
N LYS A 329 26.21 7.34 12.10
CA LYS A 329 27.29 8.02 12.82
C LYS A 329 27.33 9.55 12.58
N ASN A 330 26.21 10.17 12.26
CA ASN A 330 26.13 11.61 11.98
C ASN A 330 25.96 12.43 13.27
N THR A 331 27.04 12.58 14.04
CA THR A 331 27.01 13.24 15.35
C THR A 331 26.69 14.74 15.28
N SER A 332 27.12 15.44 14.22
CA SER A 332 26.80 16.86 14.02
C SER A 332 25.30 17.06 13.84
N ALA A 333 24.65 16.21 13.05
CA ALA A 333 23.21 16.19 12.87
C ALA A 333 22.46 15.97 14.18
N MET A 334 22.91 15.00 14.97
CA MET A 334 22.32 14.70 16.28
C MET A 334 22.43 15.89 17.23
N THR A 335 23.60 16.54 17.29
CA THR A 335 23.82 17.72 18.13
C THR A 335 22.99 18.93 17.67
N ALA A 336 22.77 19.10 16.37
CA ALA A 336 21.88 20.14 15.85
C ALA A 336 20.42 19.88 16.26
N LEU A 337 19.94 18.65 16.06
CA LEU A 337 18.56 18.27 16.40
C LEU A 337 18.29 18.29 17.91
N SER A 338 19.27 17.90 18.73
CA SER A 338 19.09 17.90 20.18
C SER A 338 18.99 19.30 20.78
N LYS A 339 19.54 20.32 20.09
CA LYS A 339 19.30 21.74 20.41
C LYS A 339 17.90 22.21 20.00
N ALA A 340 17.37 21.66 18.91
CA ALA A 340 16.06 22.02 18.38
C ALA A 340 14.90 21.39 19.16
N VAL A 341 15.14 20.27 19.84
CA VAL A 341 14.07 19.42 20.38
C VAL A 341 14.08 19.40 21.91
N ASN A 342 12.89 19.27 22.51
CA ASN A 342 12.78 18.98 23.93
C ASN A 342 13.20 17.53 24.20
N VAL A 343 14.48 17.34 24.49
CA VAL A 343 15.11 16.02 24.69
C VAL A 343 14.49 15.20 25.83
N ARG A 344 13.68 15.80 26.72
CA ARG A 344 12.92 15.05 27.74
C ARG A 344 11.89 14.11 27.15
N THR A 345 11.47 14.31 25.90
CA THR A 345 10.51 13.43 25.23
C THR A 345 11.18 12.22 24.61
N LEU A 346 12.52 12.16 24.51
CA LEU A 346 13.22 10.99 23.97
C LEU A 346 12.94 9.74 24.81
N VAL A 347 12.83 8.61 24.12
CA VAL A 347 12.80 7.28 24.72
C VAL A 347 14.26 6.82 24.82
N TRP A 348 14.92 7.23 25.90
CA TRP A 348 16.36 7.05 26.06
C TRP A 348 16.80 5.59 26.11
N ASP A 349 15.97 4.71 26.66
CA ASP A 349 16.24 3.28 26.78
C ASP A 349 16.61 2.69 25.41
N GLU A 350 15.95 3.16 24.35
CA GLU A 350 16.19 2.71 22.98
C GLU A 350 17.54 3.19 22.43
N LEU A 351 17.89 4.46 22.66
CA LEU A 351 19.20 5.01 22.30
C LEU A 351 20.34 4.32 23.06
N LEU A 352 20.12 4.02 24.34
CA LEU A 352 21.12 3.39 25.21
C LEU A 352 21.33 1.90 24.89
N ASN A 353 20.34 1.21 24.32
CA ASN A 353 20.42 -0.22 24.01
C ASN A 353 21.18 -0.52 22.69
N HIS A 354 21.27 0.42 21.76
CA HIS A 354 21.82 0.16 20.41
C HIS A 354 23.36 0.27 20.29
N GLU A 355 24.13 0.11 21.36
CA GLU A 355 25.59 0.38 21.38
C GLU A 355 25.96 1.82 20.97
N THR A 356 24.98 2.73 20.92
CA THR A 356 25.18 4.11 20.47
C THR A 356 25.61 5.04 21.61
N ILE A 357 26.53 4.59 22.47
CA ILE A 357 27.03 5.41 23.60
C ILE A 357 27.60 6.75 23.10
N TYR A 358 28.26 6.77 21.93
CA TYR A 358 28.76 8.00 21.30
C TYR A 358 27.63 8.95 20.87
N ALA A 359 26.49 8.41 20.45
CA ALA A 359 25.32 9.17 20.02
C ALA A 359 24.66 9.81 21.24
N VAL A 360 24.52 9.04 22.32
CA VAL A 360 24.05 9.52 23.62
C VAL A 360 24.99 10.61 24.16
N ARG A 361 26.31 10.44 24.06
CA ARG A 361 27.30 11.49 24.37
C ARG A 361 27.06 12.78 23.58
N ALA A 362 26.85 12.68 22.27
CA ALA A 362 26.60 13.83 21.41
C ALA A 362 25.31 14.58 21.80
N VAL A 363 24.26 13.85 22.16
CA VAL A 363 23.00 14.45 22.63
C VAL A 363 23.18 15.05 24.03
N ILE A 364 23.82 14.34 24.96
CA ILE A 364 24.10 14.82 26.33
C ILE A 364 24.86 16.14 26.31
N ALA A 365 25.86 16.27 25.43
CA ALA A 365 26.67 17.49 25.32
C ALA A 365 25.84 18.75 24.98
N SER A 366 24.66 18.58 24.38
CA SER A 366 23.75 19.67 24.05
C SER A 366 22.72 19.99 25.14
N LEU A 367 22.61 19.14 26.16
CA LEU A 367 21.63 19.31 27.23
C LEU A 367 22.08 20.38 28.22
N LYS A 368 21.16 21.28 28.58
CA LYS A 368 21.41 22.26 29.65
C LYS A 368 21.56 21.61 31.04
N LYS A 369 20.90 20.46 31.26
CA LYS A 369 20.84 19.75 32.55
C LYS A 369 20.72 18.23 32.37
N PRO A 370 21.73 17.53 31.81
CA PRO A 370 21.69 16.08 31.61
C PRO A 370 21.53 15.29 32.91
N GLU A 371 22.01 15.83 34.03
CA GLU A 371 21.89 15.26 35.37
C GLU A 371 20.44 15.06 35.80
N LYS A 372 19.51 15.88 35.29
CA LYS A 372 18.09 15.70 35.58
C LYS A 372 17.57 14.37 35.03
N ILE A 373 18.03 13.94 33.86
CA ILE A 373 17.56 12.70 33.23
C ILE A 373 18.02 11.51 34.06
N VAL A 374 19.29 11.51 34.48
CA VAL A 374 19.83 10.47 35.37
C VAL A 374 19.05 10.43 36.70
N ASN A 375 18.72 11.60 37.26
CA ASN A 375 17.86 11.66 38.44
C ASN A 375 16.46 11.10 38.15
N ASP A 376 15.79 11.50 37.06
CA ASP A 376 14.46 11.01 36.71
C ASP A 376 14.45 9.45 36.61
N TYR A 377 15.48 8.83 36.01
CA TYR A 377 15.62 7.37 35.95
C TYR A 377 16.00 6.71 37.29
N ALA A 378 16.81 7.37 38.12
CA ALA A 378 17.08 6.91 39.48
C ALA A 378 15.82 6.94 40.34
N LEU A 379 14.95 7.95 40.16
CA LEU A 379 13.64 8.06 40.81
C LEU A 379 12.70 6.93 40.37
N GLU A 380 12.75 6.54 39.10
CA GLU A 380 11.99 5.40 38.56
C GLU A 380 12.56 4.04 39.00
N ARG A 381 13.71 4.06 39.68
CA ARG A 381 14.49 2.90 40.10
C ARG A 381 14.94 2.04 38.93
N ASP A 382 15.43 2.63 37.86
CA ASP A 382 16.02 1.91 36.72
C ASP A 382 17.54 1.99 36.77
N LEU A 383 18.17 0.98 37.37
CA LEU A 383 19.62 0.96 37.52
C LEU A 383 20.33 0.80 36.18
N SER A 384 19.79 -0.02 35.28
CA SER A 384 20.38 -0.31 33.97
C SER A 384 20.56 0.96 33.16
N THR A 385 19.47 1.72 33.03
CA THR A 385 19.46 2.97 32.25
C THR A 385 20.33 4.03 32.93
N THR A 386 20.26 4.14 34.25
CA THR A 386 21.13 5.06 35.05
C THR A 386 22.61 4.78 34.81
N THR A 387 23.02 3.50 34.88
CA THR A 387 24.42 3.09 34.67
C THR A 387 24.89 3.40 33.27
N LYS A 388 24.06 3.13 32.24
CA LYS A 388 24.40 3.44 30.85
C LYS A 388 24.58 4.94 30.61
N PHE A 389 23.78 5.80 31.25
CA PHE A 389 23.99 7.26 31.19
C PHE A 389 25.30 7.70 31.85
N LEU A 390 25.65 7.15 33.00
CA LEU A 390 26.91 7.46 33.67
C LEU A 390 28.10 7.02 32.82
N ASN A 391 28.03 5.83 32.21
CA ASN A 391 29.04 5.34 31.25
C ASN A 391 29.10 6.17 29.97
N ALA A 392 27.98 6.79 29.57
CA ALA A 392 27.94 7.79 28.52
C ALA A 392 28.55 9.14 28.94
N GLY A 393 29.09 9.27 30.15
CA GLY A 393 29.85 10.44 30.59
C GLY A 393 28.99 11.57 31.16
N VAL A 394 27.74 11.30 31.57
CA VAL A 394 26.96 12.28 32.33
C VAL A 394 27.66 12.50 33.68
N LYS A 395 28.25 13.68 33.85
CA LYS A 395 28.84 14.09 35.13
C LYS A 395 27.72 14.37 36.12
N MET A 396 27.65 13.58 37.18
CA MET A 396 26.74 13.80 38.30
C MET A 396 27.23 14.94 39.20
N PHE A 397 26.29 15.81 39.61
CA PHE A 397 26.44 16.78 40.72
C PHE A 397 27.60 17.80 40.66
N THR A 398 28.13 18.15 39.48
CA THR A 398 29.12 19.25 39.40
C THR A 398 28.51 20.64 39.58
N SER A 399 27.18 20.78 39.56
CA SER A 399 26.50 22.04 39.84
C SER A 399 25.75 21.98 41.20
N PRO A 400 25.93 22.99 42.09
CA PRO A 400 25.21 23.08 43.37
C PRO A 400 23.68 23.02 43.25
N GLY A 401 23.12 23.32 42.07
CA GLY A 401 21.68 23.32 41.82
C GLY A 401 21.04 21.94 41.60
N ALA A 402 21.82 20.87 41.43
CA ALA A 402 21.29 19.51 41.29
C ALA A 402 20.65 18.99 42.59
N CYS A 403 21.06 19.54 43.74
CA CYS A 403 20.55 19.23 45.07
C CYS A 403 19.05 19.54 45.23
N HIS A 404 18.56 20.62 44.59
CA HIS A 404 17.17 21.05 44.70
C HIS A 404 16.15 20.02 44.17
N TYR A 405 16.55 19.11 43.27
CA TYR A 405 15.64 18.07 42.75
C TYR A 405 15.24 17.05 43.82
N TRP A 406 16.02 16.93 44.90
CA TRP A 406 15.71 16.05 46.02
C TRP A 406 14.83 16.75 47.08
N GLY A 407 14.69 18.08 47.00
CA GLY A 407 14.34 19.00 48.08
C GLY A 407 12.99 18.82 48.81
N HIS A 408 12.06 18.00 48.30
CA HIS A 408 10.73 17.83 48.92
C HIS A 408 10.38 16.39 49.33
N ARG A 409 11.25 15.42 49.07
CA ARG A 409 10.98 14.01 49.41
C ARG A 409 11.42 13.66 50.82
N THR A 410 10.71 12.75 51.46
CA THR A 410 11.07 12.27 52.80
C THR A 410 12.39 11.50 52.75
N HIS A 411 13.08 11.45 53.89
CA HIS A 411 14.32 10.69 54.04
C HIS A 411 14.18 9.22 53.59
N LYS A 412 13.01 8.61 53.83
CA LYS A 412 12.72 7.21 53.49
C LYS A 412 12.70 6.95 51.98
N ASP A 413 12.32 7.96 51.19
CA ASP A 413 12.22 7.84 49.73
C ASP A 413 13.57 8.05 49.03
N ARG A 414 14.47 8.84 49.64
CA ARG A 414 15.79 9.18 49.09
C ARG A 414 16.82 8.05 49.21
N LEU A 415 16.68 7.18 50.21
CA LEU A 415 17.67 6.14 50.48
C LEU A 415 17.80 5.11 49.34
N PRO A 416 16.71 4.57 48.76
CA PRO A 416 16.79 3.69 47.59
C PRO A 416 17.44 4.35 46.38
N GLU A 417 17.16 5.64 46.15
CA GLU A 417 17.72 6.41 45.04
C GLU A 417 19.23 6.58 45.20
N ALA A 418 19.70 6.97 46.39
CA ALA A 418 21.12 7.08 46.70
C ALA A 418 21.84 5.74 46.56
N LYS A 419 21.23 4.65 47.05
CA LYS A 419 21.75 3.29 46.90
C LYS A 419 21.91 2.89 45.42
N LEU A 420 20.91 3.20 44.59
CA LEU A 420 20.94 2.93 43.15
C LEU A 420 22.04 3.72 42.45
N LEU A 421 22.20 5.01 42.77
CA LEU A 421 23.28 5.82 42.20
C LEU A 421 24.67 5.29 42.54
N ILE A 422 24.87 4.85 43.80
CA ILE A 422 26.13 4.22 44.21
C ILE A 422 26.36 2.92 43.45
N ALA A 423 25.31 2.08 43.32
CA ALA A 423 25.37 0.85 42.56
C ALA A 423 25.67 1.10 41.07
N ALA A 424 25.22 2.24 40.52
CA ALA A 424 25.51 2.68 39.16
C ALA A 424 26.94 3.22 38.98
N GLY A 425 27.76 3.25 40.04
CA GLY A 425 29.15 3.70 40.00
C GLY A 425 29.37 5.15 40.40
N VAL A 426 28.36 5.87 40.91
CA VAL A 426 28.55 7.23 41.43
C VAL A 426 29.35 7.17 42.74
N PRO A 427 30.50 7.85 42.84
CA PRO A 427 31.26 7.87 44.08
C PRO A 427 30.46 8.59 45.17
N TRP A 428 30.48 8.04 46.38
CA TRP A 428 29.75 8.62 47.53
C TRP A 428 30.08 10.10 47.76
N SER A 429 31.34 10.49 47.54
CA SER A 429 31.80 11.87 47.69
C SER A 429 31.15 12.86 46.73
N ALA A 430 30.54 12.37 45.64
CA ALA A 430 29.80 13.18 44.68
C ALA A 430 28.32 13.37 45.05
N LEU A 431 27.79 12.69 46.09
CA LEU A 431 26.42 12.90 46.54
C LEU A 431 26.30 14.19 47.39
N PRO A 432 25.18 14.93 47.30
CA PRO A 432 24.98 16.17 48.05
C PRO A 432 25.14 16.04 49.58
N LYS A 433 26.06 16.82 50.16
CA LYS A 433 26.27 16.89 51.62
C LYS A 433 25.11 17.58 52.37
N GLU A 434 24.39 18.48 51.70
CA GLU A 434 23.36 19.35 52.30
C GLU A 434 21.98 18.67 52.45
N HIS A 435 21.77 17.53 51.80
CA HIS A 435 20.51 16.77 51.84
C HIS A 435 20.66 15.37 52.44
N THR A 436 21.89 15.01 52.81
CA THR A 436 22.21 13.89 53.70
C THR A 436 22.16 14.40 55.14
N SER A 437 20.97 14.73 55.63
CA SER A 437 20.71 14.73 57.07
C SER A 437 20.67 13.31 57.66
N LEU A 438 20.90 12.28 56.83
CA LEU A 438 21.57 11.07 57.28
C LEU A 438 22.80 11.54 58.05
N SER A 439 22.84 11.32 59.37
CA SER A 439 24.09 11.48 60.10
C SER A 439 25.18 10.84 59.24
N THR A 440 26.33 11.48 59.08
CA THR A 440 27.48 10.89 58.35
C THR A 440 27.69 9.42 58.76
N GLY A 441 27.30 9.06 60.00
CA GLY A 441 27.14 7.69 60.50
C GLY A 441 26.17 6.79 59.73
N ASP A 442 24.90 7.14 59.50
CA ASP A 442 23.90 6.22 58.90
C ASP A 442 24.13 5.97 57.42
N ALA A 443 24.59 6.98 56.70
CA ALA A 443 24.99 6.87 55.30
C ALA A 443 26.24 5.98 55.14
N GLN A 444 27.24 6.21 55.97
CA GLN A 444 28.46 5.39 56.00
C GLN A 444 28.18 3.98 56.50
N ARG A 445 27.24 3.80 57.44
CA ARG A 445 26.70 2.49 57.83
C ARG A 445 26.03 1.80 56.66
N GLN A 446 25.25 2.49 55.82
CA GLN A 446 24.64 1.89 54.63
C GLN A 446 25.67 1.52 53.56
N LEU A 447 26.74 2.30 53.39
CA LEU A 447 27.86 1.93 52.52
C LEU A 447 28.60 0.69 53.06
N ILE A 448 28.85 0.65 54.37
CA ILE A 448 29.45 -0.51 55.04
C ILE A 448 28.53 -1.72 54.91
N LEU A 449 27.22 -1.56 55.11
CA LEU A 449 26.22 -2.60 54.93
C LEU A 449 26.18 -3.08 53.48
N ASN A 450 26.18 -2.19 52.48
CA ASN A 450 26.23 -2.59 51.07
C ASN A 450 27.53 -3.34 50.73
N LYS A 451 28.68 -2.89 51.25
CA LYS A 451 29.95 -3.63 51.11
C LYS A 451 29.90 -4.99 51.80
N GLN A 452 29.32 -5.07 53.00
CA GLN A 452 29.14 -6.31 53.73
C GLN A 452 28.16 -7.25 53.02
N THR A 453 27.04 -6.73 52.50
CA THR A 453 26.06 -7.47 51.71
C THR A 453 26.71 -7.97 50.42
N ASN A 454 27.48 -7.14 49.73
CA ASN A 454 28.22 -7.54 48.53
C ASN A 454 29.25 -8.65 48.86
N ASN A 455 30.03 -8.50 49.93
CA ASN A 455 30.97 -9.53 50.38
C ASN A 455 30.25 -10.82 50.80
N ARG A 456 29.09 -10.72 51.46
CA ARG A 456 28.24 -11.86 51.84
C ARG A 456 27.67 -12.57 50.61
N ILE A 457 27.17 -11.83 49.63
CA ILE A 457 26.68 -12.41 48.36
C ILE A 457 27.83 -13.12 47.66
N GLN A 458 29.01 -12.48 47.60
CA GLN A 458 30.20 -13.05 46.96
C GLN A 458 30.68 -14.34 47.65
N SER A 459 30.63 -14.42 48.98
CA SER A 459 31.00 -15.64 49.72
C SER A 459 29.87 -16.67 49.81
N SER A 460 28.64 -16.31 49.45
CA SER A 460 27.48 -17.22 49.51
C SER A 460 27.53 -18.25 48.37
N PRO A 461 27.09 -19.51 48.63
CA PRO A 461 26.95 -20.52 47.60
C PRO A 461 25.85 -20.14 46.59
N PRO A 462 25.87 -20.68 45.35
CA PRO A 462 24.93 -20.32 44.29
C PRO A 462 23.45 -20.37 44.70
N ASP A 463 23.03 -21.43 45.41
CA ASP A 463 21.65 -21.60 45.88
C ASP A 463 21.23 -20.48 46.85
N LYS A 464 22.14 -20.07 47.74
CA LYS A 464 21.86 -18.98 48.67
C LYS A 464 21.81 -17.64 47.96
N ARG A 465 22.60 -17.44 46.90
CA ARG A 465 22.49 -16.22 46.06
C ARG A 465 21.15 -16.17 45.31
N MET A 466 20.66 -17.31 44.83
CA MET A 466 19.32 -17.41 44.22
C MET A 466 18.23 -17.05 45.24
N GLU A 467 18.28 -17.59 46.45
CA GLU A 467 17.33 -17.27 47.52
C GLU A 467 17.36 -15.76 47.86
N LEU A 468 18.56 -15.17 47.94
CA LEU A 468 18.73 -13.72 48.15
C LEU A 468 18.15 -12.90 46.99
N LEU A 469 18.34 -13.34 45.75
CA LEU A 469 17.78 -12.67 44.56
C LEU A 469 16.25 -12.68 44.58
N LEU A 470 15.65 -13.84 44.86
CA LEU A 470 14.20 -14.00 44.92
C LEU A 470 13.61 -13.16 46.06
N SER A 471 14.21 -13.21 47.24
CA SER A 471 13.79 -12.40 48.39
C SER A 471 13.91 -10.90 48.12
N ALA A 472 14.98 -10.47 47.44
CA ALA A 472 15.15 -9.07 47.05
C ALA A 472 14.11 -8.63 46.00
N ALA A 473 13.82 -9.49 45.01
CA ALA A 473 12.82 -9.24 43.99
C ALA A 473 11.40 -9.13 44.58
N GLU A 474 11.06 -10.00 45.53
CA GLU A 474 9.79 -9.98 46.29
C GLU A 474 9.62 -8.70 47.11
N ARG A 475 10.71 -8.19 47.71
CA ARG A 475 10.71 -6.92 48.46
C ARG A 475 10.74 -5.68 47.56
N GLU A 476 10.80 -5.84 46.24
CA GLU A 476 10.96 -4.76 45.27
C GLU A 476 12.25 -3.92 45.49
N ASP A 477 13.31 -4.55 46.04
CA ASP A 477 14.62 -3.91 46.25
C ASP A 477 15.52 -4.06 45.01
N VAL A 478 15.39 -3.08 44.11
CA VAL A 478 16.14 -3.03 42.84
C VAL A 478 17.65 -3.07 43.05
N VAL A 479 18.16 -2.50 44.14
CA VAL A 479 19.61 -2.39 44.37
C VAL A 479 20.18 -3.72 44.82
N ASP A 480 19.51 -4.39 45.76
CA ASP A 480 19.92 -5.73 46.18
C ASP A 480 19.83 -6.71 45.00
N VAL A 481 18.76 -6.65 44.21
CA VAL A 481 18.63 -7.44 42.98
C VAL A 481 19.82 -7.22 42.05
N ALA A 482 20.18 -5.97 41.79
CA ALA A 482 21.28 -5.65 40.90
C ALA A 482 22.64 -6.13 41.40
N LEU A 483 22.92 -5.93 42.70
CA LEU A 483 24.15 -6.42 43.33
C LEU A 483 24.26 -7.94 43.24
N VAL A 484 23.14 -8.65 43.38
CA VAL A 484 23.10 -10.11 43.26
C VAL A 484 23.26 -10.56 41.79
N LEU A 485 22.61 -9.89 40.84
CA LEU A 485 22.75 -10.17 39.40
C LEU A 485 24.20 -9.98 38.91
N ASP A 486 24.91 -8.95 39.39
CA ASP A 486 26.33 -8.71 39.07
C ASP A 486 27.26 -9.85 39.51
N LYS A 487 26.82 -10.73 40.44
CA LYS A 487 27.57 -11.91 40.88
C LYS A 487 27.28 -13.18 40.08
N GLY A 488 26.70 -13.02 38.89
CA GLY A 488 26.50 -14.11 37.93
C GLY A 488 25.44 -15.11 38.37
N VAL A 489 24.44 -14.67 39.13
CA VAL A 489 23.29 -15.53 39.46
C VAL A 489 22.51 -15.84 38.18
N ASP A 490 21.99 -17.06 38.08
CA ASP A 490 21.18 -17.49 36.96
C ASP A 490 19.85 -16.70 36.91
N ARG A 491 19.87 -15.59 36.16
CA ARG A 491 18.72 -14.70 35.94
C ARG A 491 17.51 -15.43 35.38
N ILE A 492 17.74 -16.50 34.63
CA ILE A 492 16.70 -17.27 33.95
C ILE A 492 15.97 -18.17 34.96
N ALA A 493 16.72 -18.89 35.80
CA ALA A 493 16.12 -19.70 36.87
C ALA A 493 15.32 -18.82 37.86
N ALA A 494 15.83 -17.63 38.19
CA ALA A 494 15.12 -16.67 39.02
C ALA A 494 13.80 -16.20 38.38
N LEU A 495 13.83 -15.87 37.08
CA LEU A 495 12.65 -15.47 36.32
C LEU A 495 11.60 -16.60 36.27
N GLN A 496 12.02 -17.84 36.03
CA GLN A 496 11.13 -19.00 36.02
C GLN A 496 10.46 -19.21 37.38
N LYS A 497 11.23 -19.10 38.47
CA LYS A 497 10.69 -19.25 39.82
C LYS A 497 9.65 -18.17 40.13
N LEU A 498 9.95 -16.91 39.80
CA LEU A 498 8.99 -15.81 39.99
C LEU A 498 7.75 -15.93 39.09
N SER A 499 7.87 -16.49 37.89
CA SER A 499 6.70 -16.78 37.03
C SER A 499 5.84 -17.92 37.58
N GLN A 500 6.46 -19.01 38.08
CA GLN A 500 5.75 -20.08 38.77
C GLN A 500 4.95 -19.56 39.96
N ASP A 501 5.54 -18.64 40.72
CA ASP A 501 4.91 -18.00 41.88
C ASP A 501 3.96 -16.84 41.46
N ARG A 502 3.80 -16.57 40.15
CA ARG A 502 3.02 -15.48 39.54
C ARG A 502 3.37 -14.08 40.07
N ASN A 503 4.61 -13.89 40.49
CA ASN A 503 5.10 -12.64 41.07
C ASN A 503 5.54 -11.65 39.98
N LEU A 504 4.58 -11.04 39.28
CA LEU A 504 4.84 -10.04 38.23
C LEU A 504 5.63 -8.82 38.74
N ARG A 505 5.49 -8.49 40.03
CA ARG A 505 6.26 -7.40 40.66
C ARG A 505 7.72 -7.78 40.81
N GLY A 506 8.01 -8.99 41.28
CA GLY A 506 9.36 -9.53 41.33
C GLY A 506 10.03 -9.55 39.95
N ILE A 507 9.31 -9.99 38.91
CA ILE A 507 9.80 -9.96 37.53
C ILE A 507 10.16 -8.53 37.10
N ARG A 508 9.28 -7.56 37.41
CA ARG A 508 9.56 -6.13 37.13
C ARG A 508 10.79 -5.63 37.88
N THR A 509 10.98 -6.04 39.13
CA THR A 509 12.16 -5.69 39.94
C THR A 509 13.43 -6.29 39.35
N LEU A 510 13.41 -7.54 38.87
CA LEU A 510 14.55 -8.16 38.16
C LEU A 510 15.01 -7.32 36.96
N ILE A 511 14.06 -6.84 36.16
CA ILE A 511 14.34 -6.03 34.96
C ILE A 511 14.95 -4.69 35.36
N LYS A 512 14.31 -4.00 36.32
CA LYS A 512 14.83 -2.75 36.88
C LYS A 512 16.22 -2.89 37.49
N GLY A 513 16.52 -4.07 38.04
CA GLY A 513 17.81 -4.43 38.61
C GLY A 513 18.89 -4.77 37.57
N GLY A 514 18.58 -4.71 36.27
CA GLY A 514 19.56 -4.90 35.19
C GLY A 514 19.36 -6.13 34.33
N MET A 515 18.35 -6.97 34.58
CA MET A 515 18.01 -8.07 33.68
C MET A 515 17.47 -7.53 32.35
N SER A 516 18.09 -7.91 31.23
CA SER A 516 17.58 -7.56 29.89
C SER A 516 16.26 -8.26 29.61
N ALA A 517 15.17 -7.49 29.62
CA ALA A 517 13.84 -8.00 29.33
C ALA A 517 13.74 -8.65 27.94
N THR A 518 14.36 -8.04 26.94
CA THR A 518 14.29 -8.52 25.55
C THR A 518 15.05 -9.84 25.39
N GLU A 519 16.27 -9.95 25.91
CA GLU A 519 17.04 -11.20 25.87
C GLU A 519 16.32 -12.31 26.65
N ALA A 520 15.89 -12.02 27.88
CA ALA A 520 15.19 -13.01 28.69
C ALA A 520 13.90 -13.49 28.00
N PHE A 521 13.15 -12.59 27.36
CA PHE A 521 11.98 -12.94 26.58
C PHE A 521 12.32 -13.86 25.40
N ILE A 522 13.33 -13.49 24.60
CA ILE A 522 13.81 -14.31 23.48
C ILE A 522 14.24 -15.71 23.97
N ASP A 523 15.02 -15.78 25.05
CA ASP A 523 15.50 -17.03 25.62
C ASP A 523 14.36 -17.93 26.10
N ARG A 524 13.27 -17.35 26.64
CA ARG A 524 12.08 -18.11 27.03
C ARG A 524 11.30 -18.65 25.85
N VAL A 525 11.12 -17.84 24.80
CA VAL A 525 10.44 -18.31 23.58
C VAL A 525 11.24 -19.42 22.91
N LYS A 526 12.57 -19.30 22.83
CA LYS A 526 13.46 -20.35 22.30
C LYS A 526 13.40 -21.63 23.12
N ALA A 527 13.31 -21.51 24.44
CA ALA A 527 13.12 -22.65 25.34
C ALA A 527 11.69 -23.22 25.33
N THR A 528 10.78 -22.70 24.48
CA THR A 528 9.35 -23.04 24.43
C THR A 528 8.57 -22.79 25.73
N ASP A 529 9.14 -21.98 26.64
CA ASP A 529 8.56 -21.60 27.93
C ASP A 529 7.61 -20.41 27.77
N MET A 530 6.48 -20.66 27.08
CA MET A 530 5.53 -19.60 26.69
C MET A 530 4.83 -18.94 27.89
N ASN A 531 4.67 -19.65 29.00
CA ASN A 531 4.07 -19.10 30.22
C ASN A 531 4.98 -18.04 30.85
N THR A 532 6.26 -18.34 31.03
CA THR A 532 7.23 -17.38 31.56
C THR A 532 7.42 -16.19 30.62
N ALA A 533 7.46 -16.43 29.31
CA ALA A 533 7.49 -15.35 28.32
C ALA A 533 6.23 -14.46 28.41
N GLN A 534 5.05 -15.04 28.63
CA GLN A 534 3.80 -14.29 28.77
C GLN A 534 3.77 -13.47 30.07
N ASP A 535 4.22 -14.03 31.19
CA ASP A 535 4.31 -13.30 32.46
C ASP A 535 5.32 -12.15 32.38
N LEU A 536 6.44 -12.37 31.69
CA LEU A 536 7.40 -11.33 31.39
C LEU A 536 6.76 -10.21 30.54
N ALA A 537 6.06 -10.56 29.46
CA ALA A 537 5.35 -9.57 28.64
C ALA A 537 4.28 -8.79 29.44
N LYS A 538 3.53 -9.46 30.32
CA LYS A 538 2.52 -8.84 31.19
C LYS A 538 3.15 -7.91 32.23
N ALA A 539 4.23 -8.34 32.89
CA ALA A 539 4.93 -7.54 33.90
C ALA A 539 5.42 -6.20 33.33
N ILE A 540 5.68 -6.18 32.03
CA ILE A 540 6.29 -5.07 31.29
C ILE A 540 5.28 -4.34 30.38
N SER A 541 4.03 -4.79 30.30
CA SER A 541 2.98 -4.14 29.52
C SER A 541 2.75 -2.66 29.86
N SER A 542 3.18 -2.22 31.05
CA SER A 542 3.18 -0.81 31.46
C SER A 542 4.30 0.04 30.87
N LEU A 543 5.31 -0.55 30.23
CA LEU A 543 6.37 0.20 29.55
C LEU A 543 5.88 0.75 28.21
N ARG A 544 6.56 1.79 27.73
CA ARG A 544 6.19 2.53 26.50
C ARG A 544 6.17 1.65 25.24
N LYS A 545 6.91 0.55 25.21
CA LYS A 545 6.93 -0.41 24.10
C LYS A 545 6.67 -1.83 24.60
N PRO A 546 5.81 -2.61 23.93
CA PRO A 546 5.67 -4.02 24.21
C PRO A 546 7.02 -4.73 23.99
N VAL A 547 7.47 -5.53 24.96
CA VAL A 547 8.74 -6.27 24.85
C VAL A 547 8.77 -7.22 23.67
N ALA A 548 7.62 -7.82 23.33
CA ALA A 548 7.47 -8.66 22.14
C ALA A 548 7.84 -7.90 20.85
N THR A 549 7.51 -6.61 20.74
CA THR A 549 7.88 -5.78 19.59
C THR A 549 9.39 -5.59 19.50
N LEU A 550 10.05 -5.28 20.62
CA LEU A 550 11.51 -5.10 20.67
C LEU A 550 12.23 -6.41 20.36
N ALA A 551 11.78 -7.53 20.95
CA ALA A 551 12.32 -8.85 20.71
C ALA A 551 12.20 -9.26 19.23
N LEU A 552 11.06 -8.94 18.59
CA LEU A 552 10.83 -9.24 17.19
C LEU A 552 11.81 -8.49 16.27
N ILE A 553 12.03 -7.19 16.52
CA ILE A 553 13.00 -6.38 15.76
C ILE A 553 14.42 -6.93 15.95
N GLU A 554 14.78 -7.28 17.19
CA GLU A 554 16.11 -7.80 17.53
C GLU A 554 16.38 -9.18 16.92
N LEU A 555 15.42 -10.11 16.96
CA LEU A 555 15.53 -11.43 16.33
C LEU A 555 15.72 -11.32 14.81
N LEU A 556 14.95 -10.46 14.16
CA LEU A 556 15.07 -10.27 12.71
C LEU A 556 16.38 -9.60 12.31
N ALA A 557 16.92 -8.70 13.15
CA ALA A 557 18.25 -8.14 12.97
C ALA A 557 19.36 -9.21 13.11
N ARG A 558 19.15 -10.20 13.99
CA ARG A 558 20.04 -11.37 14.15
C ARG A 558 19.81 -12.48 13.11
N GLY A 559 18.78 -12.38 12.28
CA GLY A 559 18.41 -13.39 11.27
C GLY A 559 17.65 -14.61 11.82
N ASP A 560 17.14 -14.54 13.05
CA ASP A 560 16.41 -15.63 13.71
C ASP A 560 14.91 -15.56 13.38
N GLU A 561 14.57 -15.94 12.14
CA GLU A 561 13.22 -15.86 11.61
C GLU A 561 12.27 -16.91 12.22
N ASP A 562 12.80 -18.05 12.68
CA ASP A 562 12.01 -19.13 13.27
C ASP A 562 11.42 -18.71 14.63
N THR A 563 12.25 -18.16 15.51
CA THR A 563 11.76 -17.62 16.80
C THR A 563 10.79 -16.47 16.57
N ALA A 564 11.07 -15.59 15.60
CA ALA A 564 10.20 -14.49 15.22
C ALA A 564 8.82 -14.98 14.73
N ARG A 565 8.77 -16.07 13.95
CA ARG A 565 7.54 -16.72 13.48
C ARG A 565 6.71 -17.26 14.63
N THR A 566 7.33 -17.73 15.71
CA THR A 566 6.63 -18.18 16.92
C THR A 566 6.07 -16.99 17.72
N ILE A 567 6.78 -15.86 17.76
CA ILE A 567 6.40 -14.70 18.58
C ILE A 567 5.12 -14.02 18.09
N ILE A 568 4.97 -13.85 16.77
CA ILE A 568 3.86 -13.08 16.21
C ILE A 568 2.49 -13.66 16.66
N PRO A 569 2.10 -14.90 16.30
CA PRO A 569 0.80 -15.42 16.70
C PRO A 569 0.62 -15.58 18.23
N ALA A 570 1.72 -15.67 19.00
CA ALA A 570 1.65 -15.91 20.45
C ALA A 570 1.59 -14.64 21.30
N PHE A 571 2.26 -13.55 20.89
CA PHE A 571 2.47 -12.37 21.75
C PHE A 571 2.18 -11.02 21.08
N THR A 572 2.13 -10.94 19.75
CA THR A 572 1.94 -9.65 19.05
C THR A 572 1.50 -9.81 17.60
N ASP A 573 0.57 -8.98 17.14
CA ASP A 573 0.22 -8.90 15.70
C ASP A 573 1.36 -8.37 14.79
N GLY A 574 2.51 -7.97 15.33
CA GLY A 574 3.62 -7.40 14.57
C GLY A 574 3.37 -5.99 14.02
N VAL A 575 2.18 -5.42 14.22
CA VAL A 575 1.77 -4.09 13.71
C VAL A 575 2.76 -3.02 14.12
N GLN A 576 3.08 -3.01 15.42
CA GLN A 576 3.93 -1.97 15.97
C GLN A 576 5.38 -2.07 15.49
N ALA A 577 5.90 -3.29 15.31
CA ALA A 577 7.24 -3.52 14.76
C ALA A 577 7.29 -3.09 13.29
N LEU A 578 6.23 -3.37 12.52
CA LEU A 578 6.14 -3.00 11.12
C LEU A 578 6.05 -1.48 10.92
N ILE A 579 5.27 -0.78 11.75
CA ILE A 579 5.25 0.70 11.76
C ILE A 579 6.66 1.26 12.04
N GLU A 580 7.37 0.68 13.00
CA GLU A 580 8.72 1.12 13.38
C GLU A 580 9.76 0.85 12.29
N ALA A 581 9.72 -0.32 11.66
CA ALA A 581 10.51 -0.65 10.48
C ALA A 581 10.25 0.35 9.33
N THR A 582 8.99 0.73 9.13
CA THR A 582 8.61 1.69 8.09
C THR A 582 9.11 3.09 8.36
N LEU A 583 8.94 3.58 9.61
CA LEU A 583 9.43 4.89 10.05
C LEU A 583 10.97 4.99 10.01
N SER A 584 11.66 3.87 10.25
CA SER A 584 13.12 3.80 10.16
C SER A 584 13.66 3.56 8.75
N HIS A 585 12.78 3.49 7.73
CA HIS A 585 13.12 3.20 6.34
C HIS A 585 13.80 1.85 6.12
N ASP A 586 13.62 0.89 7.03
CA ASP A 586 14.20 -0.45 6.92
C ASP A 586 13.27 -1.36 6.08
N ARG A 587 13.38 -1.23 4.76
CA ARG A 587 12.61 -2.03 3.79
C ARG A 587 12.79 -3.54 3.99
N ASN A 588 14.00 -3.97 4.38
CA ASN A 588 14.32 -5.39 4.53
C ASN A 588 13.62 -5.94 5.78
N LEU A 589 13.71 -5.24 6.91
CA LEU A 589 13.00 -5.59 8.13
C LEU A 589 11.47 -5.62 7.91
N ALA A 590 10.92 -4.60 7.25
CA ALA A 590 9.49 -4.53 6.98
C ALA A 590 8.99 -5.67 6.08
N LYS A 591 9.73 -6.01 5.00
CA LYS A 591 9.40 -7.15 4.13
C LYS A 591 9.48 -8.48 4.88
N ARG A 592 10.48 -8.67 5.74
CA ARG A 592 10.59 -9.87 6.59
C ARG A 592 9.43 -9.97 7.56
N LEU A 593 9.05 -8.87 8.22
CA LEU A 593 7.87 -8.82 9.10
C LEU A 593 6.58 -9.21 8.36
N ILE A 594 6.36 -8.66 7.16
CA ILE A 594 5.20 -9.01 6.33
C ILE A 594 5.23 -10.50 5.95
N ALA A 595 6.38 -11.04 5.54
CA ALA A 595 6.54 -12.45 5.19
C ALA A 595 6.33 -13.40 6.38
N LEU A 596 6.61 -12.94 7.61
CA LEU A 596 6.36 -13.68 8.85
C LEU A 596 4.90 -13.58 9.33
N GLY A 597 4.05 -12.84 8.63
CA GLY A 597 2.63 -12.70 8.96
C GLY A 597 2.30 -11.58 9.93
N ALA A 598 3.16 -10.56 10.06
CA ALA A 598 2.78 -9.32 10.74
C ALA A 598 1.55 -8.69 10.02
N ASP A 599 0.62 -8.14 10.79
CA ASP A 599 -0.62 -7.54 10.29
C ASP A 599 -0.35 -6.19 9.61
N GLY A 600 0.13 -6.28 8.36
CA GLY A 600 0.33 -5.15 7.46
C GLY A 600 -0.92 -4.28 7.31
N PRO A 601 -2.10 -4.86 7.04
CA PRO A 601 -3.32 -4.08 6.86
C PRO A 601 -3.68 -3.16 8.03
N THR A 602 -3.56 -3.64 9.27
CA THR A 602 -3.78 -2.82 10.48
C THR A 602 -2.67 -1.78 10.67
N ALA A 603 -1.42 -2.10 10.39
CA ALA A 603 -0.33 -1.13 10.40
C ALA A 603 -0.55 0.02 9.40
N LEU A 604 -1.01 -0.30 8.20
CA LEU A 604 -1.36 0.67 7.17
C LEU A 604 -2.53 1.56 7.63
N LEU A 605 -3.58 0.97 8.20
CA LEU A 605 -4.71 1.73 8.75
C LEU A 605 -4.27 2.72 9.84
N ASN A 606 -3.45 2.26 10.79
CA ASN A 606 -2.92 3.08 11.88
C ASN A 606 -2.09 4.27 11.36
N LEU A 607 -1.26 4.07 10.34
CA LEU A 607 -0.49 5.14 9.71
C LEU A 607 -1.41 6.18 9.04
N ILE A 608 -2.43 5.74 8.31
CA ILE A 608 -3.36 6.66 7.64
C ILE A 608 -4.20 7.44 8.67
N GLN A 609 -4.66 6.79 9.74
CA GLN A 609 -5.41 7.44 10.84
C GLN A 609 -4.58 8.48 11.58
N THR A 610 -3.27 8.25 11.69
CA THR A 610 -2.31 9.20 12.27
C THR A 610 -1.80 10.23 11.26
N ASN A 611 -2.40 10.29 10.07
CA ASN A 611 -2.08 11.24 8.99
C ASN A 611 -0.64 11.09 8.44
N ASN A 612 -0.03 9.90 8.55
CA ASN A 612 1.30 9.58 8.02
C ASN A 612 1.19 8.92 6.63
N TYR A 613 0.63 9.65 5.66
CA TYR A 613 0.29 9.09 4.34
C TYR A 613 1.51 8.67 3.51
N GLU A 614 2.63 9.39 3.60
CA GLU A 614 3.87 9.01 2.89
C GLU A 614 4.47 7.71 3.45
N THR A 615 4.44 7.55 4.77
CA THR A 615 4.85 6.31 5.45
C THR A 615 3.90 5.16 5.11
N ALA A 616 2.59 5.44 5.04
CA ALA A 616 1.59 4.48 4.56
C ALA A 616 1.85 4.06 3.10
N GLY A 617 2.18 5.01 2.22
CA GLY A 617 2.52 4.73 0.82
C GLY A 617 3.72 3.80 0.66
N ARG A 618 4.72 3.90 1.55
CA ARG A 618 5.83 2.94 1.63
C ARG A 618 5.37 1.52 1.94
N LEU A 619 4.46 1.34 2.90
CA LEU A 619 3.90 0.00 3.20
C LEU A 619 3.15 -0.58 2.00
N VAL A 620 2.37 0.24 1.29
CA VAL A 620 1.70 -0.17 0.05
C VAL A 620 2.73 -0.62 -0.99
N ALA A 621 3.79 0.17 -1.20
CA ALA A 621 4.88 -0.17 -2.11
C ALA A 621 5.69 -1.42 -1.67
N TRP A 622 5.57 -1.84 -0.41
CA TRP A 622 6.19 -3.06 0.11
C TRP A 622 5.27 -4.28 0.09
N GLY A 623 4.07 -4.15 -0.48
CA GLY A 623 3.17 -5.28 -0.74
C GLY A 623 2.11 -5.52 0.34
N VAL A 624 1.86 -4.55 1.22
CA VAL A 624 0.73 -4.64 2.16
C VAL A 624 -0.60 -4.63 1.40
N ASP A 625 -1.52 -5.55 1.75
CA ASP A 625 -2.83 -5.68 1.10
C ASP A 625 -3.77 -4.51 1.44
N ILE A 626 -3.82 -3.55 0.52
CA ILE A 626 -4.69 -2.36 0.60
C ILE A 626 -6.19 -2.69 0.61
N HIS A 627 -6.60 -3.82 0.02
CA HIS A 627 -8.01 -4.24 -0.01
C HIS A 627 -8.44 -4.72 1.38
N THR A 628 -7.57 -5.47 2.05
CA THR A 628 -7.80 -5.87 3.45
C THR A 628 -7.81 -4.64 4.36
N THR A 629 -6.94 -3.65 4.15
CA THR A 629 -7.01 -2.36 4.89
C THR A 629 -8.33 -1.65 4.64
N LEU A 630 -8.80 -1.57 3.39
CA LEU A 630 -10.10 -0.98 3.07
C LEU A 630 -11.24 -1.71 3.81
N MET A 631 -11.23 -3.04 3.82
CA MET A 631 -12.18 -3.85 4.60
C MET A 631 -12.16 -3.49 6.09
N LEU A 632 -10.97 -3.34 6.70
CA LEU A 632 -10.84 -2.98 8.11
C LEU A 632 -11.45 -1.60 8.43
N THR A 633 -11.39 -0.64 7.51
CA THR A 633 -12.08 0.66 7.70
C THR A 633 -13.60 0.51 7.86
N TYR A 634 -14.21 -0.55 7.32
CA TYR A 634 -15.64 -0.84 7.46
C TYR A 634 -15.96 -1.58 8.76
N ARG A 635 -14.96 -2.15 9.45
CA ARG A 635 -15.13 -2.77 10.76
C ARG A 635 -15.29 -1.72 11.87
N GLU A 636 -14.44 -0.70 11.89
CA GLU A 636 -14.29 0.21 13.04
C GLU A 636 -15.44 1.21 13.29
N ILE A 637 -16.36 1.43 12.34
CA ILE A 637 -17.37 2.50 12.49
C ILE A 637 -18.40 2.24 13.61
N ASP A 638 -18.57 1.01 14.11
CA ASP A 638 -19.62 0.68 15.11
C ASP A 638 -19.26 1.08 16.55
N SER A 639 -17.99 1.22 16.89
CA SER A 639 -17.60 1.59 18.26
C SER A 639 -17.71 3.11 18.47
N ILE A 640 -18.94 3.64 18.61
CA ILE A 640 -19.24 4.96 19.21
C ILE A 640 -18.33 6.09 18.71
N GLY A 641 -18.04 6.11 17.41
CA GLY A 641 -17.14 7.09 16.84
C GLY A 641 -17.78 8.48 16.81
N THR A 642 -17.06 9.51 17.26
CA THR A 642 -17.49 10.91 17.11
C THR A 642 -17.71 11.25 15.63
N SER A 643 -18.54 12.27 15.32
CA SER A 643 -18.74 12.73 13.94
C SER A 643 -17.42 13.07 13.22
N VAL A 644 -16.41 13.50 13.99
CA VAL A 644 -15.05 13.77 13.51
C VAL A 644 -14.34 12.49 13.05
N GLN A 645 -14.41 11.40 13.83
CA GLN A 645 -13.83 10.11 13.45
C GLN A 645 -14.51 9.52 12.21
N LYS A 646 -15.84 9.65 12.09
CA LYS A 646 -16.56 9.20 10.87
C LYS A 646 -16.07 9.93 9.61
N LYS A 647 -15.86 11.25 9.68
CA LYS A 647 -15.29 12.04 8.58
C LYS A 647 -13.84 11.63 8.28
N ALA A 648 -13.03 11.36 9.31
CA ALA A 648 -11.66 10.89 9.13
C ALA A 648 -11.63 9.53 8.41
N ILE A 649 -12.43 8.55 8.87
CA ILE A 649 -12.52 7.22 8.26
C ILE A 649 -13.05 7.30 6.82
N ALA A 650 -14.03 8.18 6.54
CA ALA A 650 -14.49 8.40 5.16
C ALA A 650 -13.36 8.93 4.26
N ALA A 651 -12.54 9.86 4.75
CA ALA A 651 -11.37 10.34 4.01
C ALA A 651 -10.31 9.24 3.79
N VAL A 652 -10.08 8.38 4.78
CA VAL A 652 -9.20 7.20 4.66
C VAL A 652 -9.69 6.26 3.56
N ARG A 653 -10.99 5.97 3.51
CA ARG A 653 -11.57 5.11 2.47
C ARG A 653 -11.38 5.67 1.07
N SER A 654 -11.69 6.95 0.88
CA SER A 654 -11.47 7.61 -0.40
C SER A 654 -10.01 7.53 -0.83
N ALA A 655 -9.06 7.79 0.09
CA ALA A 655 -7.63 7.70 -0.21
C ALA A 655 -7.21 6.27 -0.62
N LEU A 656 -7.70 5.24 0.09
CA LEU A 656 -7.42 3.83 -0.25
C LEU A 656 -7.99 3.44 -1.62
N ILE A 657 -9.25 3.83 -1.91
CA ILE A 657 -9.90 3.54 -3.21
C ILE A 657 -9.12 4.19 -4.35
N ILE A 658 -8.75 5.47 -4.21
CA ILE A 658 -7.97 6.17 -5.23
C ILE A 658 -6.58 5.54 -5.38
N SER A 659 -6.01 4.98 -4.30
CA SER A 659 -4.73 4.28 -4.34
C SER A 659 -4.80 2.89 -4.99
N GLY A 660 -5.99 2.43 -5.39
CA GLY A 660 -6.23 1.19 -6.10
C GLY A 660 -6.96 0.12 -5.28
N ALA A 661 -7.41 0.43 -4.06
CA ALA A 661 -8.17 -0.53 -3.26
C ALA A 661 -9.56 -0.75 -3.88
N ASP A 662 -9.79 -1.95 -4.38
CA ASP A 662 -11.06 -2.41 -4.92
C ASP A 662 -12.00 -2.88 -3.80
N SER A 663 -13.20 -2.28 -3.74
CA SER A 663 -14.25 -2.65 -2.78
C SER A 663 -14.72 -4.09 -2.95
N SER A 664 -14.70 -4.65 -4.16
CA SER A 664 -15.13 -6.03 -4.42
C SER A 664 -14.16 -7.05 -3.84
N ILE A 665 -12.86 -6.80 -3.99
CA ILE A 665 -11.82 -7.58 -3.32
C ILE A 665 -11.92 -7.40 -1.80
N ALA A 666 -12.14 -6.17 -1.31
CA ALA A 666 -12.33 -5.93 0.12
C ALA A 666 -13.54 -6.70 0.70
N LEU A 667 -14.63 -6.85 -0.08
CA LEU A 667 -15.78 -7.68 0.27
C LEU A 667 -15.41 -9.17 0.32
N LEU A 668 -14.64 -9.67 -0.65
CA LEU A 668 -14.14 -11.05 -0.63
C LEU A 668 -13.18 -11.30 0.56
N ARG A 669 -12.35 -10.32 0.93
CA ARG A 669 -11.52 -10.38 2.15
C ARG A 669 -12.36 -10.40 3.43
N ALA A 670 -13.48 -9.69 3.46
CA ALA A 670 -14.42 -9.76 4.58
C ALA A 670 -15.04 -11.17 4.70
N ALA A 671 -15.31 -11.83 3.58
CA ALA A 671 -15.80 -13.21 3.55
C ALA A 671 -14.74 -14.22 4.01
N ASP A 672 -13.50 -14.10 3.52
CA ASP A 672 -12.37 -14.95 3.92
C ASP A 672 -12.07 -14.85 5.43
N SER A 673 -12.33 -13.70 6.05
CA SER A 673 -12.18 -13.46 7.50
C SER A 673 -13.45 -13.67 8.32
N ASN A 674 -14.54 -14.15 7.68
CA ASN A 674 -15.86 -14.35 8.29
C ASN A 674 -16.41 -13.10 9.02
N ASN A 675 -16.14 -11.90 8.49
CA ASN A 675 -16.52 -10.62 9.10
C ASN A 675 -17.80 -10.05 8.46
N LEU A 676 -18.95 -10.57 8.88
CA LEU A 676 -20.27 -10.25 8.31
C LEU A 676 -20.61 -8.74 8.38
N PHE A 677 -20.16 -8.07 9.43
CA PHE A 677 -20.41 -6.64 9.63
C PHE A 677 -19.65 -5.79 8.61
N ALA A 678 -18.37 -6.07 8.38
CA ALA A 678 -17.59 -5.37 7.37
C ALA A 678 -18.19 -5.60 5.96
N ALA A 679 -18.55 -6.85 5.64
CA ALA A 679 -19.14 -7.21 4.35
C ALA A 679 -20.45 -6.44 4.05
N ARG A 680 -21.39 -6.44 5.00
CA ARG A 680 -22.66 -5.68 4.89
C ARG A 680 -22.43 -4.19 4.67
N ARG A 681 -21.40 -3.61 5.30
CA ARG A 681 -21.10 -2.19 5.21
C ARG A 681 -20.40 -1.81 3.91
N VAL A 682 -19.53 -2.67 3.39
CA VAL A 682 -18.97 -2.50 2.04
C VAL A 682 -20.11 -2.50 1.02
N MET A 683 -21.04 -3.45 1.13
CA MET A 683 -22.23 -3.54 0.25
C MET A 683 -23.14 -2.31 0.34
N ARG A 684 -23.38 -1.78 1.54
CA ARG A 684 -24.18 -0.54 1.71
C ARG A 684 -23.51 0.70 1.14
N ALA A 685 -22.18 0.71 1.05
CA ALA A 685 -21.46 1.83 0.47
C ALA A 685 -21.57 1.85 -1.06
N ASP A 686 -21.61 0.67 -1.70
CA ASP A 686 -21.79 0.53 -3.15
C ASP A 686 -22.38 -0.86 -3.47
N VAL A 687 -23.64 -0.90 -3.89
CA VAL A 687 -24.36 -2.14 -4.22
C VAL A 687 -23.71 -2.89 -5.40
N SER A 688 -23.11 -2.17 -6.36
CA SER A 688 -22.41 -2.77 -7.50
C SER A 688 -21.19 -3.58 -7.10
N THR A 689 -20.68 -3.36 -5.88
CA THR A 689 -19.58 -4.13 -5.31
C THR A 689 -19.91 -5.62 -5.19
N GLY A 690 -21.17 -5.96 -4.89
CA GLY A 690 -21.62 -7.34 -4.78
C GLY A 690 -21.52 -8.09 -6.10
N GLU A 691 -21.99 -7.48 -7.19
CA GLU A 691 -21.88 -8.05 -8.54
C GLU A 691 -20.43 -8.27 -8.94
N LYS A 692 -19.58 -7.25 -8.78
CA LYS A 692 -18.15 -7.34 -9.11
C LYS A 692 -17.44 -8.43 -8.30
N ALA A 693 -17.79 -8.58 -7.03
CA ALA A 693 -17.25 -9.63 -6.17
C ALA A 693 -17.69 -11.03 -6.65
N LEU A 694 -18.94 -11.18 -7.11
CA LEU A 694 -19.41 -12.43 -7.71
C LEU A 694 -18.66 -12.76 -9.00
N LEU A 695 -18.43 -11.77 -9.88
CA LEU A 695 -17.64 -11.98 -11.11
C LEU A 695 -16.22 -12.46 -10.80
N GLN A 696 -15.57 -11.85 -9.82
CA GLN A 696 -14.24 -12.27 -9.36
C GLN A 696 -14.25 -13.67 -8.75
N LEU A 697 -15.28 -14.00 -7.96
CA LEU A 697 -15.43 -15.31 -7.33
C LEU A 697 -15.63 -16.43 -8.36
N ILE A 698 -16.41 -16.18 -9.41
CA ILE A 698 -16.66 -17.14 -10.50
C ILE A 698 -15.41 -17.40 -11.34
N ALA A 699 -14.51 -16.42 -11.45
CA ALA A 699 -13.23 -16.60 -12.11
C ALA A 699 -12.27 -17.53 -11.33
N MET A 700 -12.54 -17.80 -10.05
CA MET A 700 -11.77 -18.75 -9.25
C MET A 700 -12.21 -20.19 -9.51
N PRO A 701 -11.30 -21.19 -9.39
CA PRO A 701 -11.68 -22.60 -9.48
C PRO A 701 -12.80 -22.94 -8.50
N VAL A 702 -13.82 -23.66 -8.97
CA VAL A 702 -14.94 -24.07 -8.13
C VAL A 702 -14.46 -25.07 -7.07
N GLY A 703 -14.49 -24.67 -5.79
CA GLY A 703 -14.08 -25.50 -4.66
C GLY A 703 -14.91 -25.24 -3.41
N THR A 704 -14.60 -25.94 -2.32
CA THR A 704 -15.28 -25.79 -1.02
C THR A 704 -15.17 -24.35 -0.49
N LYS A 705 -14.02 -23.70 -0.69
CA LYS A 705 -13.82 -22.29 -0.34
C LYS A 705 -14.78 -21.39 -1.11
N THR A 706 -14.88 -21.55 -2.44
CA THR A 706 -15.78 -20.76 -3.30
C THR A 706 -17.23 -20.86 -2.84
N ARG A 707 -17.69 -22.06 -2.50
CA ARG A 707 -19.05 -22.29 -1.95
C ARG A 707 -19.26 -21.59 -0.61
N ALA A 708 -18.31 -21.72 0.31
CA ALA A 708 -18.39 -21.07 1.63
C ALA A 708 -18.41 -19.54 1.50
N THR A 709 -17.54 -18.97 0.65
CA THR A 709 -17.51 -17.55 0.33
C THR A 709 -18.85 -17.09 -0.25
N LEU A 710 -19.44 -17.87 -1.18
CA LEU A 710 -20.72 -17.53 -1.79
C LEU A 710 -21.87 -17.52 -0.77
N THR A 711 -21.97 -18.55 0.08
CA THR A 711 -22.96 -18.58 1.18
C THR A 711 -22.78 -17.39 2.10
N PHE A 712 -21.54 -17.02 2.42
CA PHE A 712 -21.25 -15.84 3.23
C PHE A 712 -21.70 -14.54 2.54
N LEU A 713 -21.47 -14.39 1.24
CA LEU A 713 -21.92 -13.22 0.47
C LEU A 713 -23.45 -13.10 0.49
N GLN A 714 -24.17 -14.22 0.34
CA GLN A 714 -25.62 -14.25 0.48
C GLN A 714 -26.08 -13.79 1.87
N LEU A 715 -25.46 -14.29 2.95
CA LEU A 715 -25.74 -13.85 4.32
C LEU A 715 -25.40 -12.37 4.58
N SER A 716 -24.43 -11.85 3.82
CA SER A 716 -24.03 -10.43 3.84
C SER A 716 -25.01 -9.52 3.11
N GLY A 717 -26.06 -10.07 2.47
CA GLY A 717 -27.09 -9.31 1.76
C GLY A 717 -26.79 -9.07 0.29
N VAL A 718 -25.86 -9.82 -0.32
CA VAL A 718 -25.72 -9.83 -1.78
C VAL A 718 -26.96 -10.51 -2.37
N GLN A 719 -27.71 -9.78 -3.20
CA GLN A 719 -28.91 -10.28 -3.88
C GLN A 719 -28.52 -11.14 -5.09
N ILE A 720 -28.05 -12.36 -4.83
CA ILE A 720 -27.54 -13.28 -5.87
C ILE A 720 -28.63 -13.55 -6.92
N ASP A 721 -29.88 -13.66 -6.48
CA ASP A 721 -31.03 -13.90 -7.35
C ASP A 721 -31.25 -12.76 -8.35
N GLU A 722 -31.14 -11.50 -7.91
CA GLU A 722 -31.24 -10.32 -8.77
C GLU A 722 -30.10 -10.27 -9.79
N VAL A 723 -28.87 -10.56 -9.36
CA VAL A 723 -27.70 -10.60 -10.25
C VAL A 723 -27.83 -11.70 -11.30
N MET A 724 -28.37 -12.87 -10.92
CA MET A 724 -28.66 -13.96 -11.86
C MET A 724 -29.69 -13.57 -12.91
N MET A 725 -30.78 -12.91 -12.50
CA MET A 725 -31.79 -12.42 -13.44
C MET A 725 -31.20 -11.39 -14.40
N MET A 726 -30.45 -10.41 -13.89
CA MET A 726 -29.78 -9.40 -14.71
C MET A 726 -28.80 -10.01 -15.71
N TRP A 727 -27.96 -10.97 -15.30
CA TRP A 727 -27.05 -11.64 -16.25
C TRP A 727 -27.78 -12.54 -17.26
N ALA A 728 -28.96 -13.06 -16.90
CA ALA A 728 -29.81 -13.79 -17.83
C ALA A 728 -30.43 -12.87 -18.89
N GLU A 729 -30.88 -11.68 -18.49
CA GLU A 729 -31.37 -10.60 -19.37
C GLU A 729 -30.27 -10.12 -20.33
N GLU A 730 -29.04 -9.98 -19.85
CA GLU A 730 -27.88 -9.59 -20.67
C GLU A 730 -27.27 -10.73 -21.51
N GLY A 731 -27.79 -11.95 -21.41
CA GLY A 731 -27.28 -13.09 -22.18
C GLY A 731 -25.90 -13.62 -21.73
N LYS A 732 -25.44 -13.29 -20.51
CA LYS A 732 -24.13 -13.66 -19.92
C LYS A 732 -24.06 -15.14 -19.48
N THR A 733 -24.26 -16.06 -20.43
CA THR A 733 -24.35 -17.52 -20.18
C THR A 733 -23.12 -18.12 -19.49
N SER A 734 -21.90 -17.66 -19.81
CA SER A 734 -20.67 -18.20 -19.22
C SER A 734 -20.54 -17.86 -17.73
N GLN A 735 -20.89 -16.64 -17.34
CA GLN A 735 -20.91 -16.19 -15.96
C GLN A 735 -21.97 -16.94 -15.15
N LEU A 736 -23.18 -17.09 -15.72
CA LEU A 736 -24.25 -17.90 -15.12
C LEU A 736 -23.81 -19.35 -14.91
N LYS A 737 -23.17 -19.99 -15.89
CA LYS A 737 -22.66 -21.37 -15.75
C LYS A 737 -21.70 -21.50 -14.57
N GLY A 738 -20.75 -20.58 -14.43
CA GLY A 738 -19.78 -20.60 -13.33
C GLY A 738 -20.43 -20.37 -11.97
N LEU A 739 -21.46 -19.52 -11.89
CA LEU A 739 -22.22 -19.30 -10.67
C LEU A 739 -23.04 -20.54 -10.28
N ILE A 740 -23.72 -21.17 -11.24
CA ILE A 740 -24.50 -22.41 -11.02
C ILE A 740 -23.58 -23.56 -10.60
N ALA A 741 -22.41 -23.70 -11.25
CA ALA A 741 -21.40 -24.70 -10.86
C ALA A 741 -20.89 -24.49 -9.43
N SER A 742 -20.89 -23.25 -8.94
CA SER A 742 -20.57 -22.89 -7.55
C SER A 742 -21.68 -23.26 -6.54
N GLY A 743 -22.75 -23.92 -6.97
CA GLY A 743 -23.81 -24.46 -6.10
C GLY A 743 -24.88 -23.44 -5.72
N VAL A 744 -25.03 -22.35 -6.48
CA VAL A 744 -26.09 -21.37 -6.24
C VAL A 744 -27.46 -21.98 -6.59
N PRO A 745 -28.46 -21.86 -5.70
CA PRO A 745 -29.83 -22.27 -6.01
C PRO A 745 -30.37 -21.48 -7.20
N THR A 746 -30.83 -22.19 -8.25
CA THR A 746 -31.35 -21.57 -9.48
C THR A 746 -32.86 -21.51 -9.55
N VAL A 747 -33.54 -22.23 -8.66
CA VAL A 747 -35.00 -22.44 -8.70
C VAL A 747 -35.75 -21.13 -8.51
N GLY A 748 -35.41 -20.33 -7.50
CA GLY A 748 -36.05 -19.04 -7.23
C GLY A 748 -35.94 -18.06 -8.40
N PRO A 749 -34.72 -17.70 -8.85
CA PRO A 749 -34.53 -16.81 -10.00
C PRO A 749 -35.24 -17.29 -11.27
N LEU A 750 -35.21 -18.59 -11.55
CA LEU A 750 -35.88 -19.15 -12.72
C LEU A 750 -37.40 -19.03 -12.63
N MET A 751 -37.98 -19.28 -11.44
CA MET A 751 -39.41 -19.09 -11.20
C MET A 751 -39.82 -17.62 -11.36
N ASP A 752 -39.03 -16.68 -10.82
CA ASP A 752 -39.32 -15.25 -10.91
C ASP A 752 -39.29 -14.73 -12.35
N LEU A 753 -38.31 -15.16 -13.16
CA LEU A 753 -38.28 -14.85 -14.60
C LEU A 753 -39.52 -15.39 -15.33
N CYS A 754 -39.95 -16.62 -14.99
CA CYS A 754 -41.15 -17.21 -15.59
C CYS A 754 -42.43 -16.45 -15.19
N LYS A 755 -42.55 -16.02 -13.93
CA LYS A 755 -43.68 -15.20 -13.45
C LYS A 755 -43.71 -13.82 -14.10
N LYS A 756 -42.55 -13.22 -14.37
CA LYS A 756 -42.41 -11.97 -15.14
C LYS A 756 -42.68 -12.16 -16.64
N ARG A 757 -42.92 -13.39 -17.11
CA ARG A 757 -43.07 -13.78 -18.52
C ARG A 757 -41.82 -13.47 -19.37
N ASP A 758 -40.65 -13.38 -18.74
CA ASP A 758 -39.37 -13.18 -19.43
C ASP A 758 -38.78 -14.50 -19.91
N ARG A 759 -39.25 -14.91 -21.08
CA ARG A 759 -38.87 -16.17 -21.72
C ARG A 759 -37.40 -16.23 -22.12
N LEU A 760 -36.83 -15.13 -22.63
CA LEU A 760 -35.47 -15.12 -23.17
C LEU A 760 -34.43 -15.26 -22.05
N SER A 761 -34.65 -14.56 -20.94
CA SER A 761 -33.80 -14.69 -19.75
C SER A 761 -33.95 -16.07 -19.12
N ALA A 762 -35.17 -16.59 -18.99
CA ALA A 762 -35.38 -17.96 -18.49
C ALA A 762 -34.68 -19.00 -19.38
N GLN A 763 -34.73 -18.85 -20.71
CA GLN A 763 -34.01 -19.72 -21.65
C GLN A 763 -32.50 -19.65 -21.45
N THR A 764 -31.94 -18.44 -21.29
CA THR A 764 -30.51 -18.22 -21.04
C THR A 764 -30.07 -18.91 -19.75
N LEU A 765 -30.88 -18.79 -18.69
CA LEU A 765 -30.61 -19.40 -17.38
C LEU A 765 -30.67 -20.94 -17.43
N ILE A 766 -31.65 -21.51 -18.16
CA ILE A 766 -31.72 -22.96 -18.42
C ILE A 766 -30.50 -23.43 -19.23
N SER A 767 -30.10 -22.67 -20.25
CA SER A 767 -28.92 -22.99 -21.08
C SER A 767 -27.61 -22.93 -20.28
N ALA A 768 -27.61 -22.22 -19.15
CA ALA A 768 -26.51 -22.19 -18.21
C ALA A 768 -26.52 -23.34 -17.19
N GLY A 769 -27.52 -24.22 -17.21
CA GLY A 769 -27.61 -25.41 -16.35
C GLY A 769 -28.53 -25.25 -15.13
N ALA A 770 -29.50 -24.33 -15.17
CA ALA A 770 -30.45 -24.17 -14.07
C ALA A 770 -31.34 -25.41 -13.85
N ASP A 771 -31.71 -25.67 -12.59
CA ASP A 771 -32.57 -26.79 -12.20
C ASP A 771 -34.04 -26.49 -12.52
N TYR A 772 -34.36 -26.62 -13.80
CA TYR A 772 -35.71 -26.43 -14.32
C TYR A 772 -36.68 -27.52 -13.85
N ILE A 773 -36.20 -28.70 -13.43
CA ILE A 773 -37.07 -29.80 -12.97
C ILE A 773 -37.69 -29.42 -11.64
N THR A 774 -36.88 -28.97 -10.69
CA THR A 774 -37.37 -28.52 -9.39
C THR A 774 -38.24 -27.28 -9.54
N ALA A 775 -37.83 -26.31 -10.36
CA ALA A 775 -38.65 -25.12 -10.65
C ALA A 775 -40.03 -25.46 -11.23
N MET A 776 -40.09 -26.39 -12.20
CA MET A 776 -41.36 -26.84 -12.79
C MET A 776 -42.28 -27.47 -11.74
N ARG A 777 -41.76 -28.36 -10.89
CA ARG A 777 -42.53 -28.98 -9.81
C ARG A 777 -43.05 -27.95 -8.81
N THR A 778 -42.21 -26.98 -8.43
CA THR A 778 -42.61 -25.94 -7.49
C THR A 778 -43.72 -25.05 -8.08
N LEU A 779 -43.62 -24.66 -9.36
CA LEU A 779 -44.68 -23.89 -10.04
C LEU A 779 -45.99 -24.68 -10.17
N GLN A 780 -45.92 -25.99 -10.40
CA GLN A 780 -47.09 -26.89 -10.42
C GLN A 780 -47.78 -26.93 -9.06
N ILE A 781 -47.01 -27.09 -7.98
CA ILE A 781 -47.54 -27.10 -6.61
C ILE A 781 -48.21 -25.76 -6.27
N SER A 782 -47.65 -24.64 -6.73
CA SER A 782 -48.24 -23.31 -6.53
C SER A 782 -49.35 -22.95 -7.52
N ASN A 783 -49.69 -23.84 -8.47
CA ASN A 783 -50.71 -23.63 -9.51
C ASN A 783 -50.49 -22.38 -10.39
N GLU A 784 -49.22 -22.07 -10.70
CA GLU A 784 -48.82 -20.90 -11.50
C GLU A 784 -48.78 -21.26 -12.99
N THR A 785 -49.96 -21.49 -13.59
CA THR A 785 -50.11 -22.08 -14.95
C THR A 785 -49.44 -21.26 -16.06
N GLU A 786 -49.45 -19.93 -15.98
CA GLU A 786 -48.78 -19.07 -16.94
C GLU A 786 -47.25 -19.22 -16.89
N ALA A 787 -46.68 -19.21 -15.68
CA ALA A 787 -45.24 -19.39 -15.48
C ALA A 787 -44.77 -20.78 -15.93
N ILE A 788 -45.58 -21.83 -15.72
CA ILE A 788 -45.34 -23.18 -16.25
C ILE A 788 -45.24 -23.16 -17.78
N THR A 789 -46.14 -22.43 -18.44
CA THR A 789 -46.16 -22.31 -19.91
C THR A 789 -44.90 -21.62 -20.42
N VAL A 790 -44.49 -20.53 -19.77
CA VAL A 790 -43.25 -19.80 -20.09
C VAL A 790 -42.02 -20.69 -19.91
N LEU A 791 -41.95 -21.45 -18.80
CA LEU A 791 -40.86 -22.37 -18.50
C LEU A 791 -40.76 -23.48 -19.55
N GLY A 792 -41.88 -24.07 -19.96
CA GLY A 792 -41.91 -25.11 -21.01
C GLY A 792 -41.43 -24.59 -22.37
N LEU A 793 -41.81 -23.36 -22.74
CA LEU A 793 -41.37 -22.70 -23.97
C LEU A 793 -39.88 -22.34 -23.94
N ALA A 794 -39.37 -21.86 -22.81
CA ALA A 794 -37.95 -21.57 -22.62
C ALA A 794 -37.09 -22.83 -22.69
N LEU A 795 -37.54 -23.93 -22.05
CA LEU A 795 -36.87 -25.23 -22.07
C LEU A 795 -36.76 -25.81 -23.48
N THR A 796 -37.85 -25.75 -24.26
CA THR A 796 -37.89 -26.24 -25.65
C THR A 796 -36.81 -25.54 -26.49
N TYR A 797 -36.71 -24.22 -26.36
CA TYR A 797 -35.74 -23.42 -27.11
C TYR A 797 -34.29 -23.63 -26.65
N ALA A 798 -34.06 -23.76 -25.34
CA ALA A 798 -32.73 -24.10 -24.82
C ALA A 798 -32.26 -25.45 -25.35
N ARG A 799 -33.15 -26.45 -25.43
CA ARG A 799 -32.85 -27.78 -25.97
C ARG A 799 -32.53 -27.75 -27.46
N ASP A 800 -33.29 -27.00 -28.26
CA ASP A 800 -33.03 -26.90 -29.70
C ASP A 800 -31.71 -26.19 -29.99
N ARG A 801 -31.37 -25.14 -29.22
CA ARG A 801 -30.07 -24.47 -29.32
C ARG A 801 -28.89 -25.35 -28.91
N ALA A 802 -29.08 -26.24 -27.92
CA ALA A 802 -28.05 -27.19 -27.53
C ALA A 802 -27.79 -28.23 -28.63
N LYS A 803 -28.82 -28.64 -29.39
CA LYS A 803 -28.66 -29.56 -30.53
C LYS A 803 -27.90 -28.93 -31.70
N THR A 804 -28.04 -27.62 -31.93
CA THR A 804 -27.36 -26.95 -33.06
C THR A 804 -25.92 -26.54 -32.75
N ALA A 805 -25.52 -26.58 -31.48
CA ALA A 805 -24.16 -26.28 -31.03
C ALA A 805 -23.22 -27.51 -31.04
N HIS A 806 -23.79 -28.71 -31.24
CA HIS A 806 -23.09 -29.98 -31.45
C HIS A 806 -23.11 -30.34 -32.92
#